data_AF-A0A959LP64-F1
#
_entry.id   AF-A0A959LP64-F1
#
_cell.length_a   1.000
_cell.length_b   1.000
_cell.length_c   1.000
_cell.angle_alpha   90.00
_cell.angle_beta   90.00
_cell.angle_gamma   90.00
#
_symmetry.space_group_name_H-M   'P 1'
#
loop_
_entity.id
_entity.type
_entity.pdbx_description
1 polymer ?
#
loop_
_entity_poly.entity_id
_entity_poly.type
_entity_poly.pdbx_seq_one_letter_code
_entity_poly.pdbx_strand_id
1 'polypeptide(L)'
;MLLRTLSCLCLLSGVCLAAQAQEEKKAAIKEVTVFLKGAELRSESKVKLPEGESEIVFTNVAGNINEKSLNVGADNGAVVQSATFRNNYLKDNGPTPRAKQIEDSIIYLSDKRNLLQNEITAIDEQINVIRNNRKVSTEEKGISTEELKKLLSLVRTDMKNLLDEKTKTNDSIMKLNTRINLLANQLREENNRDDDPAGQITVKFYCKKATTSNIVIKYVVPTAGWIPSYDLRVPHINAPVQLAYKAHVYQNSGVDWNKVKLTLSAGNPSEGAQAPKLNPWHLGFYRHTPVSYSQPVYNQQTSDYTNTAQAGAIIGNVLDNNGEPIINSVVQAIQGGIVKNGTVSDFDGNYILKPLSPGRYDLKTSYVGYKENITTGVIVNSDKHTAVNIRLQPTDHRLEEVVVRDYKVPLIDKYSTGTGRTITSDEIDAMPTRNTRSVASTAPGVYDGLNIGGARGDGTMYIVDGIQVYGARGINPSQGSNAYDNTMGNYVATENRGVNTTFDIELPYTIPGDGKQINVAVKSAELLASYRYYAVPKMDKDAFLQAQITGWEELDLLPAQTNIFYEGTYVGQGYIDVRNVKDTMNLSLGRDKKIVVTRDRDFTMRSVKTIGSNMKESFVYKINVRNTRSEDIELVLTDQIPVSYYKSINVDDVEYQEAEYNKDSGELLWTLNVEPYKTSTRTFGFTVKYPKRSNINL
;
A
#
# COMPACT_ATOMS: atom_id res chain seq x y z
N MET A 1 -82.45 -12.70 -60.18
CA MET A 1 -81.63 -12.31 -61.34
C MET A 1 -80.83 -11.08 -60.92
N LEU A 2 -79.48 -11.16 -60.96
CA LEU A 2 -78.50 -10.08 -60.81
C LEU A 2 -78.39 -9.40 -59.42
N LEU A 3 -77.34 -9.68 -58.64
CA LEU A 3 -76.05 -8.96 -58.58
C LEU A 3 -76.17 -7.45 -58.27
N ARG A 4 -75.73 -7.02 -57.09
CA ARG A 4 -74.62 -6.06 -56.93
C ARG A 4 -74.09 -6.05 -55.51
N THR A 5 -72.85 -6.50 -55.42
CA THR A 5 -71.94 -6.52 -54.27
C THR A 5 -71.47 -5.11 -53.91
N LEU A 6 -71.65 -4.72 -52.65
CA LEU A 6 -70.91 -3.65 -51.99
C LEU A 6 -70.63 -4.11 -50.55
N SER A 7 -69.50 -4.77 -50.32
CA SER A 7 -69.00 -5.02 -48.98
C SER A 7 -67.74 -4.20 -48.77
N CYS A 8 -67.86 -3.20 -47.88
CA CYS A 8 -66.76 -2.54 -47.21
C CYS A 8 -65.78 -3.58 -46.66
N LEU A 9 -64.53 -3.56 -47.12
CA LEU A 9 -63.42 -4.18 -46.42
C LEU A 9 -62.55 -3.07 -45.85
N CYS A 10 -62.80 -2.73 -44.58
CA CYS A 10 -61.90 -1.94 -43.75
C CYS A 10 -60.59 -2.73 -43.56
N LEU A 11 -59.55 -2.38 -44.32
CA LEU A 11 -58.18 -2.74 -43.96
C LEU A 11 -57.71 -1.77 -42.87
N LEU A 12 -57.89 -2.18 -41.61
CA LEU A 12 -57.11 -1.66 -40.49
C LEU A 12 -55.63 -1.95 -40.81
N SER A 13 -54.91 -0.94 -41.30
CA SER A 13 -53.45 -0.91 -41.19
C SER A 13 -53.10 -0.69 -39.73
N GLY A 14 -53.03 -1.78 -38.97
CA GLY A 14 -52.42 -1.78 -37.65
C GLY A 14 -50.95 -1.40 -37.80
N VAL A 15 -50.64 -0.12 -37.60
CA VAL A 15 -49.28 0.34 -37.30
C VAL A 15 -48.97 -0.21 -35.91
N CYS A 16 -48.47 -1.45 -35.86
CA CYS A 16 -47.69 -1.89 -34.72
C CYS A 16 -46.47 -0.96 -34.65
N LEU A 17 -46.57 0.09 -33.83
CA LEU A 17 -45.41 0.67 -33.17
C LEU A 17 -44.83 -0.44 -32.29
N ALA A 18 -44.04 -1.31 -32.90
CA ALA A 18 -43.07 -2.09 -32.15
C ALA A 18 -42.17 -1.05 -31.49
N ALA A 19 -42.29 -0.87 -30.18
CA ALA A 19 -41.27 -0.21 -29.39
C ALA A 19 -39.96 -0.96 -29.71
N GLN A 20 -39.12 -0.38 -30.55
CA GLN A 20 -37.80 -0.94 -30.82
C GLN A 20 -37.10 -1.03 -29.47
N ALA A 21 -36.77 -2.26 -29.07
CA ALA A 21 -35.99 -2.48 -27.86
C ALA A 21 -34.73 -1.62 -27.95
N GLN A 22 -34.52 -0.78 -26.94
CA GLN A 22 -33.36 0.10 -26.85
C GLN A 22 -32.10 -0.77 -26.95
N GLU A 23 -31.25 -0.52 -27.96
CA GLU A 23 -30.10 -1.39 -28.21
C GLU A 23 -29.04 -1.16 -27.11
N GLU A 24 -28.75 -2.20 -26.32
CA GLU A 24 -27.68 -2.17 -25.32
C GLU A 24 -26.34 -2.62 -25.94
N LYS A 25 -25.27 -1.88 -25.64
CA LYS A 25 -23.89 -2.23 -26.02
C LYS A 25 -22.96 -2.13 -24.83
N LYS A 26 -22.03 -3.08 -24.67
CA LYS A 26 -20.99 -2.99 -23.64
C LYS A 26 -19.89 -2.01 -24.08
N ALA A 27 -19.60 -1.00 -23.27
CA ALA A 27 -18.45 -0.12 -23.45
C ALA A 27 -17.16 -0.89 -23.11
N ALA A 28 -16.40 -1.28 -24.14
CA ALA A 28 -15.15 -2.01 -23.95
C ALA A 28 -14.00 -1.03 -23.67
N ILE A 29 -13.58 -0.93 -22.42
CA ILE A 29 -12.44 -0.11 -21.99
C ILE A 29 -11.17 -0.62 -22.68
N LYS A 30 -10.45 0.26 -23.37
CA LYS A 30 -9.22 -0.06 -24.13
C LYS A 30 -7.99 0.61 -23.54
N GLU A 31 -8.14 1.83 -23.08
CA GLU A 31 -7.04 2.64 -22.55
C GLU A 31 -7.48 3.29 -21.25
N VAL A 32 -6.56 3.38 -20.31
CA VAL A 32 -6.77 4.07 -19.05
C VAL A 32 -5.57 4.97 -18.75
N THR A 33 -5.83 6.25 -18.53
CA THR A 33 -4.85 7.19 -18.01
C THR A 33 -5.12 7.41 -16.53
N VAL A 34 -4.25 6.92 -15.65
CA VAL A 34 -4.39 7.06 -14.20
C VAL A 34 -3.62 8.30 -13.74
N PHE A 35 -4.30 9.19 -13.04
CA PHE A 35 -3.73 10.40 -12.44
C PHE A 35 -3.38 10.13 -10.97
N LEU A 36 -2.62 11.02 -10.32
CA LEU A 36 -2.39 10.91 -8.87
C LEU A 36 -3.72 10.87 -8.08
N LYS A 37 -4.75 11.53 -8.63
CA LYS A 37 -6.14 11.47 -8.15
C LYS A 37 -7.10 11.44 -9.34
N GLY A 38 -7.75 10.30 -9.53
CA GLY A 38 -8.67 9.98 -10.60
C GLY A 38 -8.05 9.16 -11.73
N ALA A 39 -8.88 8.73 -12.68
CA ALA A 39 -8.43 8.14 -13.94
C ALA A 39 -9.37 8.54 -15.08
N GLU A 40 -8.84 8.74 -16.29
CA GLU A 40 -9.63 8.83 -17.52
C GLU A 40 -9.76 7.44 -18.14
N LEU A 41 -11.00 7.00 -18.37
CA LEU A 41 -11.29 5.75 -19.07
C LEU A 41 -11.64 6.08 -20.51
N ARG A 42 -11.02 5.37 -21.45
CA ARG A 42 -11.37 5.42 -22.87
C ARG A 42 -11.84 4.05 -23.31
N SER A 43 -13.07 4.00 -23.80
CA SER A 43 -13.68 2.79 -24.35
C SER A 43 -13.93 2.94 -25.85
N GLU A 44 -13.91 1.79 -26.54
CA GLU A 44 -14.24 1.70 -27.96
C GLU A 44 -15.28 0.62 -28.20
N SER A 45 -16.28 0.90 -29.05
CA SER A 45 -17.33 -0.05 -29.39
C SER A 45 -17.83 0.17 -30.80
N LYS A 46 -17.76 -0.89 -31.63
CA LYS A 46 -18.37 -0.88 -32.96
C LYS A 46 -19.87 -1.07 -32.86
N VAL A 47 -20.63 -0.12 -33.40
CA VAL A 47 -22.09 -0.11 -33.40
C VAL A 47 -22.60 0.03 -34.84
N LYS A 48 -23.61 -0.76 -35.20
CA LYS A 48 -24.30 -0.63 -36.47
C LYS A 48 -25.45 0.36 -36.29
N LEU A 49 -25.43 1.46 -37.02
CA LEU A 49 -26.42 2.52 -36.92
C LEU A 49 -27.23 2.57 -38.23
N PRO A 50 -28.57 2.43 -38.17
CA PRO A 50 -29.42 2.62 -39.35
C PRO A 50 -29.39 4.08 -39.82
N GLU A 51 -29.96 4.31 -41.02
CA GLU A 51 -30.24 5.68 -41.46
C GLU A 51 -31.31 6.32 -40.57
N GLY A 52 -31.13 7.59 -40.20
CA GLY A 52 -32.01 8.32 -39.29
C GLY A 52 -31.49 8.37 -37.86
N GLU A 53 -32.41 8.56 -36.91
CA GLU A 53 -32.09 8.63 -35.48
C GLU A 53 -31.96 7.23 -34.86
N SER A 54 -31.08 7.10 -33.87
CA SER A 54 -30.88 5.86 -33.12
C SER A 54 -30.47 6.18 -31.69
N GLU A 55 -30.94 5.36 -30.74
CA GLU A 55 -30.61 5.50 -29.33
C GLU A 55 -29.95 4.22 -28.84
N ILE A 56 -28.74 4.35 -28.31
CA ILE A 56 -27.91 3.22 -27.86
C ILE A 56 -27.57 3.42 -26.38
N VAL A 57 -27.71 2.37 -25.58
CA VAL A 57 -27.34 2.37 -24.16
C VAL A 57 -26.01 1.66 -24.00
N PHE A 58 -24.99 2.39 -23.57
CA PHE A 58 -23.69 1.84 -23.22
C PHE A 58 -23.67 1.39 -21.76
N THR A 59 -23.41 0.11 -21.54
CA THR A 59 -23.22 -0.55 -20.22
C THR A 59 -21.74 -0.77 -19.93
N ASN A 60 -21.38 -1.24 -18.74
CA ASN A 60 -19.98 -1.34 -18.29
C ASN A 60 -19.31 0.03 -18.18
N VAL A 61 -20.07 1.00 -17.67
CA VAL A 61 -19.62 2.36 -17.34
C VAL A 61 -19.50 2.45 -15.83
N ALA A 62 -18.50 3.17 -15.33
CA ALA A 62 -18.34 3.41 -13.91
C ALA A 62 -19.56 4.15 -13.31
N GLY A 63 -19.95 3.81 -12.08
CA GLY A 63 -21.11 4.42 -11.40
C GLY A 63 -20.86 5.84 -10.84
N ASN A 64 -19.58 6.18 -10.68
CA ASN A 64 -19.15 7.49 -10.18
C ASN A 64 -18.20 8.13 -11.19
N ILE A 65 -18.76 8.95 -12.08
CA ILE A 65 -18.00 9.69 -13.09
C ILE A 65 -18.09 11.20 -12.83
N ASN A 66 -17.07 11.94 -13.25
CA ASN A 66 -17.20 13.37 -13.46
C ASN A 66 -17.98 13.61 -14.77
N GLU A 67 -19.29 13.83 -14.68
CA GLU A 67 -20.15 14.01 -15.86
C GLU A 67 -19.67 15.14 -16.79
N LYS A 68 -19.02 16.19 -16.27
CA LYS A 68 -18.48 17.29 -17.08
C LYS A 68 -17.32 16.87 -17.99
N SER A 69 -16.70 15.73 -17.71
CA SER A 69 -15.64 15.14 -18.54
C SER A 69 -16.17 14.19 -19.62
N LEU A 70 -17.47 13.87 -19.62
CA LEU A 70 -18.06 12.92 -20.57
C LEU A 70 -17.92 13.44 -22.00
N ASN A 71 -17.18 12.71 -22.82
CA ASN A 71 -16.99 12.98 -24.23
C ASN A 71 -17.31 11.73 -25.05
N VAL A 72 -18.16 11.87 -26.07
CA VAL A 72 -18.53 10.79 -26.97
C VAL A 72 -18.19 11.20 -28.40
N GLY A 73 -17.33 10.42 -29.04
CA GLY A 73 -16.98 10.54 -30.45
C GLY A 73 -17.56 9.39 -31.27
N ALA A 74 -17.86 9.67 -32.53
CA ALA A 74 -18.28 8.69 -33.52
C ALA A 74 -17.60 9.00 -34.87
N ASP A 75 -17.25 7.96 -35.62
CA ASP A 75 -16.68 8.07 -36.96
C ASP A 75 -17.71 7.76 -38.07
N ASN A 76 -17.26 7.64 -39.32
CA ASN A 76 -18.06 7.19 -40.47
C ASN A 76 -19.37 7.98 -40.70
N GLY A 77 -19.37 9.27 -40.35
CA GLY A 77 -20.47 10.20 -40.59
C GLY A 77 -21.64 10.10 -39.61
N ALA A 78 -21.51 9.33 -38.52
CA ALA A 78 -22.47 9.33 -37.43
C ALA A 78 -22.32 10.60 -36.58
N VAL A 79 -23.44 11.29 -36.30
CA VAL A 79 -23.46 12.52 -35.49
C VAL A 79 -23.99 12.19 -34.09
N VAL A 80 -23.25 12.56 -33.05
CA VAL A 80 -23.71 12.48 -31.66
C VAL A 80 -24.62 13.67 -31.36
N GLN A 81 -25.90 13.42 -31.09
CA GLN A 81 -26.88 14.45 -30.74
C GLN A 81 -26.89 14.74 -29.23
N SER A 82 -26.82 13.70 -28.40
CA SER A 82 -26.78 13.83 -26.94
C SER A 82 -26.13 12.62 -26.29
N ALA A 83 -25.46 12.81 -25.16
CA ALA A 83 -25.01 11.75 -24.28
C ALA A 83 -25.49 12.05 -22.85
N THR A 84 -26.08 11.08 -22.17
CA THR A 84 -26.62 11.24 -20.81
C THR A 84 -26.18 10.08 -19.94
N PHE A 85 -25.57 10.39 -18.81
CA PHE A 85 -25.18 9.42 -17.79
C PHE A 85 -26.33 9.16 -16.82
N ARG A 86 -26.51 7.90 -16.42
CA ARG A 86 -27.42 7.49 -15.34
C ARG A 86 -26.85 6.28 -14.60
N ASN A 87 -27.12 6.22 -13.31
CA ASN A 87 -26.87 5.02 -12.51
C ASN A 87 -28.04 4.04 -12.63
N ASN A 88 -27.73 2.77 -12.88
CA ASN A 88 -28.73 1.71 -12.92
C ASN A 88 -28.79 0.99 -11.57
N TYR A 89 -29.62 1.52 -10.66
CA TYR A 89 -29.85 0.96 -9.33
C TYR A 89 -30.66 -0.34 -9.31
N LEU A 90 -31.23 -0.76 -10.44
CA LEU A 90 -32.18 -1.89 -10.54
C LEU A 90 -31.55 -3.15 -11.17
N LYS A 91 -30.34 -3.06 -11.72
CA LYS A 91 -29.64 -4.21 -12.30
C LYS A 91 -28.76 -4.83 -11.22
N ASP A 92 -29.18 -6.00 -10.73
CA ASP A 92 -28.29 -6.89 -9.98
C ASP A 92 -27.13 -7.26 -10.93
N ASN A 93 -25.92 -6.79 -10.64
CA ASN A 93 -24.74 -7.07 -11.47
C ASN A 93 -24.33 -8.55 -11.38
N GLY A 94 -24.97 -9.32 -10.50
CA GLY A 94 -24.59 -10.68 -10.18
C GLY A 94 -23.23 -10.73 -9.47
N PRO A 95 -22.82 -11.92 -8.98
CA PRO A 95 -21.52 -12.08 -8.35
C PRO A 95 -20.39 -11.77 -9.35
N THR A 96 -19.37 -11.05 -8.90
CA THR A 96 -18.13 -10.84 -9.67
C THR A 96 -17.56 -12.20 -10.14
N PRO A 97 -16.77 -12.27 -11.23
CA PRO A 97 -16.17 -13.53 -11.67
C PRO A 97 -15.41 -14.27 -10.56
N ARG A 98 -14.78 -13.52 -9.65
CA ARG A 98 -14.10 -14.03 -8.47
C ARG A 98 -15.07 -14.54 -7.40
N ALA A 99 -16.13 -13.80 -7.09
CA ALA A 99 -17.18 -14.25 -6.17
C ALA A 99 -17.83 -15.55 -6.67
N LYS A 100 -18.13 -15.64 -7.97
CA LYS A 100 -18.67 -16.85 -8.60
C LYS A 100 -17.72 -18.04 -8.49
N GLN A 101 -16.42 -17.85 -8.74
CA GLN A 101 -15.42 -18.91 -8.56
C GLN A 101 -15.34 -19.41 -7.10
N ILE A 102 -15.49 -18.51 -6.13
CA ILE A 102 -15.51 -18.84 -4.71
C ILE A 102 -16.80 -19.62 -4.36
N GLU A 103 -17.96 -19.19 -4.86
CA GLU A 103 -19.24 -19.89 -4.72
C GLU A 103 -19.17 -21.32 -5.28
N ASP A 104 -18.69 -21.48 -6.52
CA ASP A 104 -18.50 -22.78 -7.15
C ASP A 104 -17.57 -23.68 -6.31
N SER A 105 -16.51 -23.10 -5.73
CA SER A 105 -15.58 -23.81 -4.84
C SER A 105 -16.23 -24.26 -3.52
N ILE A 106 -17.08 -23.41 -2.92
CA ILE A 106 -17.83 -23.75 -1.70
C ILE A 106 -18.79 -24.91 -1.97
N ILE A 107 -19.50 -24.88 -3.11
CA ILE A 107 -20.41 -25.95 -3.53
C ILE A 107 -19.64 -27.26 -3.67
N TYR A 108 -18.56 -27.26 -4.46
CA TYR A 108 -17.75 -28.45 -4.69
C TYR A 108 -17.20 -29.09 -3.39
N LEU A 109 -16.69 -28.27 -2.47
CA LEU A 109 -16.17 -28.77 -1.19
C LEU A 109 -17.29 -29.25 -0.26
N SER A 110 -18.46 -28.62 -0.32
CA SER A 110 -19.64 -29.06 0.44
C SER A 110 -20.12 -30.43 -0.05
N ASP A 111 -20.10 -30.68 -1.35
CA ASP A 111 -20.44 -31.98 -1.94
C ASP A 111 -19.47 -33.07 -1.49
N LYS A 112 -18.16 -32.79 -1.53
CA LYS A 112 -17.13 -33.70 -1.00
C LYS A 112 -17.33 -34.02 0.48
N ARG A 113 -17.65 -33.01 1.29
CA ARG A 113 -17.94 -33.19 2.72
C ARG A 113 -19.16 -34.10 2.90
N ASN A 114 -20.21 -33.91 2.12
CA ASN A 114 -21.43 -34.72 2.20
C ASN A 114 -21.16 -36.19 1.83
N LEU A 115 -20.29 -36.45 0.85
CA LEU A 115 -19.87 -37.83 0.51
C LEU A 115 -19.15 -38.52 1.68
N LEU A 116 -18.22 -37.84 2.35
CA LEU A 116 -17.55 -38.37 3.54
C LEU A 116 -18.53 -38.57 4.72
N GLN A 117 -19.57 -37.73 4.81
CA GLN A 117 -20.61 -37.90 5.82
C GLN A 117 -21.42 -39.20 5.59
N ASN A 118 -21.72 -39.53 4.33
CA ASN A 118 -22.37 -40.79 3.97
C ASN A 118 -21.48 -42.00 4.31
N GLU A 119 -20.16 -41.89 4.11
CA GLU A 119 -19.19 -42.92 4.50
C GLU A 119 -19.18 -43.14 6.02
N ILE A 120 -19.21 -42.07 6.82
CA ILE A 120 -19.37 -42.18 8.28
C ILE A 120 -20.66 -42.91 8.65
N THR A 121 -21.78 -42.59 8.00
CA THR A 121 -23.05 -43.29 8.24
C THR A 121 -22.93 -44.79 7.94
N ALA A 122 -22.26 -45.16 6.84
CA ALA A 122 -22.02 -46.57 6.52
C ALA A 122 -21.14 -47.27 7.56
N ILE A 123 -20.07 -46.61 8.03
CA ILE A 123 -19.19 -47.13 9.09
C ILE A 123 -19.97 -47.29 10.41
N ASP A 124 -20.84 -46.34 10.75
CA ASP A 124 -21.67 -46.40 11.95
C ASP A 124 -22.65 -47.59 11.93
N GLU A 125 -23.24 -47.89 10.77
CA GLU A 125 -24.05 -49.10 10.61
C GLU A 125 -23.24 -50.39 10.79
N GLN A 126 -22.03 -50.46 10.26
CA GLN A 126 -21.14 -51.61 10.48
C GLN A 126 -20.79 -51.79 11.96
N ILE A 127 -20.48 -50.69 12.65
CA ILE A 127 -20.24 -50.69 14.10
C ILE A 127 -21.48 -51.19 14.86
N ASN A 128 -22.68 -50.77 14.45
CA ASN A 128 -23.93 -51.20 15.06
C ASN A 128 -24.20 -52.70 14.85
N VAL A 129 -23.93 -53.24 13.66
CA VAL A 129 -24.01 -54.69 13.39
C VAL A 129 -23.08 -55.46 14.33
N ILE A 130 -21.82 -55.02 14.48
CA ILE A 130 -20.87 -55.67 15.38
C ILE A 130 -21.36 -55.58 16.83
N ARG A 131 -21.94 -54.46 17.28
CA ARG A 131 -22.48 -54.29 18.63
C ARG A 131 -23.67 -55.20 18.92
N ASN A 132 -24.61 -55.31 17.97
CA ASN A 132 -25.84 -56.07 18.14
C ASN A 132 -25.61 -57.59 18.07
N ASN A 133 -24.59 -58.04 17.32
CA ASN A 133 -24.23 -59.45 17.18
C ASN A 133 -23.32 -59.98 18.31
N ARG A 134 -23.15 -59.25 19.42
CA ARG A 134 -22.37 -59.70 20.59
C ARG A 134 -23.07 -60.74 21.45
N LYS A 135 -24.35 -61.06 21.18
CA LYS A 135 -25.05 -62.18 21.84
C LYS A 135 -24.61 -63.48 21.21
N VAL A 136 -23.67 -64.16 21.86
CA VAL A 136 -23.24 -65.49 21.43
C VAL A 136 -23.48 -66.48 22.58
N SER A 137 -24.73 -66.93 22.68
CA SER A 137 -25.12 -68.16 23.36
C SER A 137 -26.57 -68.47 23.00
N THR A 138 -26.79 -69.57 22.29
CA THR A 138 -28.06 -70.30 22.31
C THR A 138 -27.94 -71.35 23.41
N GLU A 139 -28.98 -71.49 24.24
CA GLU A 139 -28.97 -72.21 25.53
C GLU A 139 -28.49 -73.69 25.51
N GLU A 140 -28.22 -74.30 24.34
CA GLU A 140 -27.87 -75.72 24.22
C GLU A 140 -26.43 -76.05 23.78
N LYS A 141 -25.60 -75.08 23.36
CA LYS A 141 -24.16 -75.32 23.09
C LYS A 141 -23.31 -74.11 23.48
N GLY A 142 -22.56 -74.24 24.58
CA GLY A 142 -21.58 -73.23 24.97
C GLY A 142 -20.43 -73.13 23.96
N ILE A 143 -19.90 -71.91 23.77
CA ILE A 143 -18.72 -71.65 22.95
C ILE A 143 -17.47 -72.14 23.69
N SER A 144 -16.52 -72.77 22.98
CA SER A 144 -15.24 -73.11 23.59
C SER A 144 -14.43 -71.85 23.95
N THR A 145 -13.58 -71.94 24.97
CA THR A 145 -12.75 -70.81 25.40
C THR A 145 -11.83 -70.28 24.29
N GLU A 146 -11.39 -71.13 23.36
CA GLU A 146 -10.57 -70.75 22.21
C GLU A 146 -11.36 -70.08 21.08
N GLU A 147 -12.57 -70.54 20.79
CA GLU A 147 -13.45 -69.86 19.82
C GLU A 147 -13.88 -68.48 20.32
N LEU A 148 -14.16 -68.36 21.63
CA LEU A 148 -14.49 -67.09 22.25
C LEU A 148 -13.32 -66.10 22.17
N LYS A 149 -12.08 -66.55 22.44
CA LYS A 149 -10.88 -65.70 22.29
C LYS A 149 -10.68 -65.23 20.85
N LYS A 150 -10.85 -66.12 19.86
CA LYS A 150 -10.74 -65.77 18.44
C LYS A 150 -11.80 -64.75 18.02
N LEU A 151 -13.05 -64.96 18.42
CA LEU A 151 -14.15 -64.04 18.15
C LEU A 151 -13.92 -62.67 18.79
N LEU A 152 -13.51 -62.63 20.08
CA LEU A 152 -13.22 -61.39 20.78
C LEU A 152 -12.04 -60.63 20.14
N SER A 153 -11.03 -61.35 19.65
CA SER A 153 -9.90 -60.76 18.93
C SER A 153 -10.32 -60.16 17.58
N LEU A 154 -11.15 -60.88 16.81
CA LEU A 154 -11.69 -60.40 15.54
C LEU A 154 -12.54 -59.15 15.73
N VAL A 155 -13.51 -59.22 16.66
CA VAL A 155 -14.38 -58.08 17.00
C VAL A 155 -13.55 -56.88 17.48
N ARG A 156 -12.51 -57.10 18.30
CA ARG A 156 -11.62 -56.02 18.74
C ARG A 156 -10.87 -55.38 17.57
N THR A 157 -10.39 -56.19 16.63
CA THR A 157 -9.59 -55.72 15.49
C THR A 157 -10.46 -54.97 14.49
N ASP A 158 -11.60 -55.53 14.10
CA ASP A 158 -12.52 -54.91 13.14
C ASP A 158 -13.12 -53.62 13.71
N MET A 159 -13.54 -53.64 14.97
CA MET A 159 -14.02 -52.44 15.65
C MET A 159 -12.95 -51.35 15.71
N LYS A 160 -11.70 -51.71 16.00
CA LYS A 160 -10.60 -50.73 16.00
C LYS A 160 -10.40 -50.14 14.60
N ASN A 161 -10.35 -50.96 13.56
CA ASN A 161 -10.15 -50.50 12.19
C ASN A 161 -11.27 -49.54 11.74
N LEU A 162 -12.53 -49.87 12.04
CA LEU A 162 -13.68 -49.01 11.73
C LEU A 162 -13.66 -47.69 12.50
N LEU A 163 -13.26 -47.70 13.78
CA LEU A 163 -13.09 -46.47 14.57
C LEU A 163 -11.93 -45.61 14.06
N ASP A 164 -10.82 -46.22 13.67
CA ASP A 164 -9.67 -45.53 13.08
C ASP A 164 -10.05 -44.89 11.73
N GLU A 165 -10.80 -45.61 10.89
CA GLU A 165 -11.34 -45.11 9.62
C GLU A 165 -12.33 -43.95 9.86
N LYS A 166 -13.31 -44.14 10.74
CA LYS A 166 -14.25 -43.08 11.15
C LYS A 166 -13.54 -41.82 11.63
N THR A 167 -12.46 -41.97 12.39
CA THR A 167 -11.66 -40.84 12.89
C THR A 167 -10.97 -40.10 11.74
N LYS A 168 -10.32 -40.82 10.81
CA LYS A 168 -9.69 -40.23 9.62
C LYS A 168 -10.70 -39.51 8.72
N THR A 169 -11.89 -40.07 8.55
CA THR A 169 -12.97 -39.45 7.76
C THR A 169 -13.49 -38.19 8.43
N ASN A 170 -13.68 -38.20 9.77
CA ASN A 170 -14.03 -36.99 10.54
C ASN A 170 -12.96 -35.89 10.41
N ASP A 171 -11.67 -36.24 10.50
CA ASP A 171 -10.58 -35.27 10.30
C ASP A 171 -10.63 -34.63 8.92
N SER A 172 -10.94 -35.42 7.89
CA SER A 172 -11.10 -34.93 6.52
C SER A 172 -12.30 -33.98 6.39
N ILE A 173 -13.42 -34.30 7.04
CA ILE A 173 -14.60 -33.42 7.12
C ILE A 173 -14.25 -32.10 7.84
N MET A 174 -13.50 -32.13 8.94
CA MET A 174 -13.08 -30.92 9.65
C MET A 174 -12.21 -30.00 8.78
N LYS A 175 -11.27 -30.56 8.01
CA LYS A 175 -10.44 -29.80 7.07
C LYS A 175 -11.28 -29.15 5.96
N LEU A 176 -12.23 -29.89 5.39
CA LEU A 176 -13.16 -29.37 4.38
C LEU A 176 -14.02 -28.24 4.95
N ASN A 177 -14.60 -28.42 6.15
CA ASN A 177 -15.38 -27.38 6.83
C ASN A 177 -14.56 -26.11 7.09
N THR A 178 -13.29 -26.26 7.50
CA THR A 178 -12.37 -25.13 7.69
C THR A 178 -12.19 -24.36 6.38
N ARG A 179 -11.96 -25.07 5.27
CA ARG A 179 -11.78 -24.43 3.96
C ARG A 179 -13.07 -23.77 3.46
N ILE A 180 -14.22 -24.42 3.63
CA ILE A 180 -15.54 -23.85 3.30
C ILE A 180 -15.76 -22.55 4.09
N ASN A 181 -15.47 -22.53 5.39
CA ASN A 181 -15.62 -21.33 6.22
C ASN A 181 -14.69 -20.20 5.77
N LEU A 182 -13.42 -20.49 5.43
CA LEU A 182 -12.50 -19.49 4.89
C LEU A 182 -12.97 -18.91 3.55
N LEU A 183 -13.48 -19.77 2.66
CA LEU A 183 -14.05 -19.33 1.37
C LEU A 183 -15.33 -18.52 1.57
N ALA A 184 -16.19 -18.89 2.52
CA ALA A 184 -17.40 -18.14 2.85
C ALA A 184 -17.07 -16.76 3.45
N ASN A 185 -16.01 -16.66 4.26
CA ASN A 185 -15.50 -15.38 4.74
C ASN A 185 -14.99 -14.52 3.57
N GLN A 186 -14.20 -15.10 2.67
CA GLN A 186 -13.74 -14.40 1.47
C GLN A 186 -14.92 -13.96 0.59
N LEU A 187 -15.93 -14.79 0.41
CA LEU A 187 -17.13 -14.45 -0.38
C LEU A 187 -17.87 -13.26 0.23
N ARG A 188 -17.99 -13.18 1.56
CA ARG A 188 -18.58 -12.02 2.24
C ARG A 188 -17.77 -10.74 2.00
N GLU A 189 -16.45 -10.80 2.03
CA GLU A 189 -15.58 -9.66 1.68
C GLU A 189 -15.75 -9.25 0.20
N GLU A 190 -15.91 -10.22 -0.69
CA GLU A 190 -16.12 -9.96 -2.13
C GLU A 190 -17.52 -9.39 -2.41
N ASN A 191 -18.53 -9.75 -1.62
CA ASN A 191 -19.92 -9.28 -1.76
C ASN A 191 -20.21 -7.98 -0.99
N ASN A 192 -19.43 -7.65 0.05
CA ASN A 192 -19.53 -6.39 0.79
C ASN A 192 -18.80 -5.23 0.10
N ARG A 193 -18.40 -5.39 -1.16
CA ARG A 193 -17.86 -4.28 -1.95
C ARG A 193 -18.96 -3.25 -2.12
N ASP A 194 -18.64 -1.99 -1.87
CA ASP A 194 -19.50 -0.86 -2.24
C ASP A 194 -19.61 -0.89 -3.78
N ASP A 195 -20.53 -1.70 -4.30
CA ASP A 195 -20.87 -1.71 -5.71
C ASP A 195 -21.51 -0.35 -5.99
N ASP A 196 -20.68 0.61 -6.42
CA ASP A 196 -21.15 1.81 -7.09
C ASP A 196 -22.12 1.31 -8.17
N PRO A 197 -23.40 1.76 -8.14
CA PRO A 197 -24.43 1.24 -9.03
C PRO A 197 -23.94 1.33 -10.47
N ALA A 198 -24.07 0.24 -11.25
CA ALA A 198 -23.51 0.19 -12.59
C ALA A 198 -23.97 1.38 -13.43
N GLY A 199 -23.02 2.20 -13.84
CA GLY A 199 -23.28 3.35 -14.69
C GLY A 199 -23.72 2.90 -16.08
N GLN A 200 -24.54 3.73 -16.71
CA GLN A 200 -24.91 3.61 -18.12
C GLN A 200 -24.85 4.98 -18.79
N ILE A 201 -24.47 4.98 -20.07
CA ILE A 201 -24.50 6.19 -20.91
C ILE A 201 -25.46 5.94 -22.05
N THR A 202 -26.53 6.72 -22.11
CA THR A 202 -27.48 6.72 -23.23
C THR A 202 -27.02 7.75 -24.25
N VAL A 203 -26.80 7.32 -25.50
CA VAL A 203 -26.35 8.20 -26.58
C VAL A 203 -27.36 8.17 -27.72
N LYS A 204 -27.75 9.36 -28.18
CA LYS A 204 -28.57 9.54 -29.38
C LYS A 204 -27.69 9.91 -30.56
N PHE A 205 -27.85 9.18 -31.65
CA PHE A 205 -27.11 9.37 -32.90
C PHE A 205 -28.05 9.75 -34.03
N TYR A 206 -27.53 10.47 -35.01
CA TYR A 206 -28.15 10.65 -36.32
C TYR A 206 -27.18 10.25 -37.43
N CYS A 207 -27.62 9.38 -38.34
CA CYS A 207 -26.85 8.96 -39.50
C CYS A 207 -27.59 9.28 -40.80
N LYS A 208 -26.94 9.97 -41.74
CA LYS A 208 -27.52 10.25 -43.07
C LYS A 208 -27.70 9.01 -43.94
N LYS A 209 -26.95 7.94 -43.65
CA LYS A 209 -27.02 6.62 -44.29
C LYS A 209 -26.67 5.58 -43.25
N ALA A 210 -27.22 4.37 -43.39
CA ALA A 210 -26.85 3.25 -42.52
C ALA A 210 -25.34 3.00 -42.58
N THR A 211 -24.70 2.89 -41.41
CA THR A 211 -23.25 2.79 -41.28
C THR A 211 -22.84 1.91 -40.09
N THR A 212 -21.58 1.50 -40.06
CA THR A 212 -20.98 0.94 -38.84
C THR A 212 -19.98 1.96 -38.32
N SER A 213 -20.22 2.48 -37.13
CA SER A 213 -19.36 3.50 -36.51
C SER A 213 -18.59 2.91 -35.33
N ASN A 214 -17.32 3.30 -35.18
CA ASN A 214 -16.56 3.12 -33.95
C ASN A 214 -16.91 4.26 -32.99
N ILE A 215 -17.60 3.90 -31.90
CA ILE A 215 -17.97 4.85 -30.86
C ILE A 215 -16.86 4.87 -29.81
N VAL A 216 -16.32 6.06 -29.55
CA VAL A 216 -15.29 6.29 -28.53
C VAL A 216 -15.93 7.06 -27.39
N ILE A 217 -15.91 6.50 -26.18
CA ILE A 217 -16.44 7.17 -24.98
C ILE A 217 -15.28 7.41 -24.02
N LYS A 218 -15.13 8.66 -23.58
CA LYS A 218 -14.16 9.10 -22.59
C LYS A 218 -14.85 9.76 -21.40
N TYR A 219 -14.38 9.45 -20.20
CA TYR A 219 -14.81 10.12 -18.97
C TYR A 219 -13.78 9.91 -17.86
N VAL A 220 -13.77 10.81 -16.88
CA VAL A 220 -12.92 10.74 -15.69
C VAL A 220 -13.71 10.15 -14.53
N VAL A 221 -13.10 9.20 -13.81
CA VAL A 221 -13.58 8.67 -12.53
C VAL A 221 -12.74 9.24 -11.39
N PRO A 222 -13.34 9.73 -10.29
CA PRO A 222 -12.61 10.26 -9.15
C PRO A 222 -12.13 9.17 -8.18
N THR A 223 -12.69 7.96 -8.26
CA THR A 223 -12.42 6.83 -7.34
C THR A 223 -11.27 5.95 -7.79
N ALA A 224 -10.31 6.50 -8.53
CA ALA A 224 -9.09 5.81 -8.94
C ALA A 224 -7.87 6.70 -8.70
N GLY A 225 -6.68 6.15 -8.80
CA GLY A 225 -5.46 6.93 -8.75
C GLY A 225 -4.22 6.06 -8.68
N TRP A 226 -3.06 6.72 -8.63
CA TRP A 226 -1.81 6.02 -8.36
C TRP A 226 -0.93 6.79 -7.39
N ILE A 227 -0.11 6.06 -6.64
CA ILE A 227 0.83 6.61 -5.66
C ILE A 227 2.25 6.23 -6.09
N PRO A 228 3.15 7.20 -6.33
CA PRO A 228 4.55 6.90 -6.61
C PRO A 228 5.23 6.24 -5.42
N SER A 229 6.17 5.34 -5.67
CA SER A 229 6.91 4.62 -4.64
C SER A 229 8.25 4.16 -5.18
N TYR A 230 9.28 4.22 -4.34
CA TYR A 230 10.65 3.93 -4.74
C TYR A 230 11.27 2.87 -3.83
N ASP A 231 12.11 2.02 -4.43
CA ASP A 231 13.10 1.27 -3.68
C ASP A 231 14.49 1.72 -4.12
N LEU A 232 15.31 2.16 -3.17
CA LEU A 232 16.71 2.48 -3.37
C LEU A 232 17.55 1.37 -2.76
N ARG A 233 18.40 0.73 -3.57
CA ARG A 233 19.29 -0.35 -3.12
C ARG A 233 20.73 0.06 -3.33
N VAL A 234 21.51 -0.05 -2.27
CA VAL A 234 22.95 0.21 -2.25
C VAL A 234 23.64 -1.11 -1.92
N PRO A 235 24.20 -1.83 -2.93
CA PRO A 235 24.88 -3.09 -2.69
C PRO A 235 26.10 -2.94 -1.77
N HIS A 236 26.90 -1.90 -2.00
CA HIS A 236 28.04 -1.48 -1.17
C HIS A 236 28.45 -0.05 -1.58
N ILE A 237 29.29 0.62 -0.78
CA ILE A 237 29.73 2.03 -0.99
C ILE A 237 30.54 2.29 -2.28
N ASN A 238 30.86 1.25 -3.05
CA ASN A 238 31.60 1.36 -4.32
C ASN A 238 30.72 0.97 -5.52
N ALA A 239 29.45 0.65 -5.29
CA ALA A 239 28.48 0.33 -6.32
C ALA A 239 27.57 1.53 -6.59
N PRO A 240 27.02 1.64 -7.81
CA PRO A 240 25.96 2.60 -8.09
C PRO A 240 24.72 2.28 -7.24
N VAL A 241 23.94 3.31 -6.95
CA VAL A 241 22.65 3.17 -6.27
C VAL A 241 21.63 2.70 -7.30
N GLN A 242 20.95 1.61 -7.00
CA GLN A 242 19.91 1.06 -7.86
C GLN A 242 18.56 1.64 -7.43
N LEU A 243 17.89 2.33 -8.35
CA LEU A 243 16.54 2.87 -8.16
C LEU A 243 15.54 1.98 -8.88
N ALA A 244 14.51 1.53 -8.16
CA ALA A 244 13.29 0.97 -8.73
C ALA A 244 12.11 1.93 -8.48
N TYR A 245 11.61 2.54 -9.54
CA TYR A 245 10.42 3.39 -9.52
C TYR A 245 9.17 2.56 -9.81
N LYS A 246 8.22 2.59 -8.88
CA LYS A 246 6.96 1.86 -8.92
C LYS A 246 5.77 2.81 -8.75
N ALA A 247 4.63 2.39 -9.26
CA ALA A 247 3.34 3.01 -9.03
C ALA A 247 2.41 2.03 -8.33
N HIS A 248 1.84 2.44 -7.20
CA HIS A 248 0.73 1.75 -6.55
C HIS A 248 -0.57 2.25 -7.18
N VAL A 249 -1.06 1.55 -8.19
CA VAL A 249 -2.30 1.90 -8.89
C VAL A 249 -3.48 1.30 -8.14
N TYR A 250 -4.52 2.09 -7.89
CA TYR A 250 -5.77 1.65 -7.28
C TYR A 250 -6.95 2.19 -8.06
N GLN A 251 -8.05 1.45 -8.04
CA GLN A 251 -9.32 1.95 -8.57
C GLN A 251 -10.48 1.32 -7.81
N ASN A 252 -11.57 2.06 -7.70
CA ASN A 252 -12.86 1.64 -7.14
C ASN A 252 -13.98 2.21 -8.02
N SER A 253 -13.85 2.02 -9.33
CA SER A 253 -14.79 2.57 -10.32
C SER A 253 -16.01 1.67 -10.55
N GLY A 254 -16.05 0.49 -9.92
CA GLY A 254 -17.09 -0.52 -10.14
C GLY A 254 -16.99 -1.26 -11.48
N VAL A 255 -15.97 -0.96 -12.31
CA VAL A 255 -15.73 -1.65 -13.59
C VAL A 255 -14.29 -2.16 -13.70
N ASP A 256 -14.14 -3.42 -14.13
CA ASP A 256 -12.83 -4.03 -14.32
C ASP A 256 -12.13 -3.48 -15.56
N TRP A 257 -10.86 -3.09 -15.41
CA TRP A 257 -10.00 -2.73 -16.51
C TRP A 257 -9.27 -3.98 -16.98
N ASN A 258 -9.76 -4.64 -18.03
CA ASN A 258 -9.24 -5.93 -18.48
C ASN A 258 -8.26 -5.77 -19.66
N LYS A 259 -6.97 -6.05 -19.44
CA LYS A 259 -5.89 -5.95 -20.44
C LYS A 259 -5.88 -4.59 -21.18
N VAL A 260 -5.99 -3.51 -20.42
CA VAL A 260 -6.00 -2.14 -20.96
C VAL A 260 -4.58 -1.65 -21.21
N LYS A 261 -4.41 -0.75 -22.19
CA LYS A 261 -3.19 0.06 -22.28
C LYS A 261 -3.22 1.07 -21.12
N LEU A 262 -2.19 1.06 -20.29
CA LEU A 262 -2.11 1.86 -19.08
C LEU A 262 -1.13 3.02 -19.27
N THR A 263 -1.58 4.23 -18.97
CA THR A 263 -0.73 5.43 -18.89
C THR A 263 -0.82 5.99 -17.47
N LEU A 264 0.31 6.29 -16.85
CA LEU A 264 0.36 6.98 -15.55
C LEU A 264 0.69 8.44 -15.78
N SER A 265 -0.01 9.35 -15.12
CA SER A 265 0.14 10.80 -15.28
C SER A 265 0.44 11.45 -13.94
N ALA A 266 1.50 12.24 -13.89
CA ALA A 266 1.86 13.05 -12.73
C ALA A 266 0.91 14.24 -12.54
N GLY A 267 0.32 14.75 -13.61
CA GLY A 267 -0.66 15.83 -13.59
C GLY A 267 -2.06 15.33 -13.23
N ASN A 268 -2.87 16.20 -12.63
CA ASN A 268 -4.25 15.92 -12.27
C ASN A 268 -5.20 16.86 -13.03
N PRO A 269 -6.11 16.35 -13.89
CA PRO A 269 -7.06 17.18 -14.64
C PRO A 269 -8.03 17.98 -13.78
N SER A 270 -8.18 17.60 -12.50
CA SER A 270 -9.03 18.32 -11.54
C SER A 270 -8.33 19.50 -10.85
N GLU A 271 -7.02 19.68 -11.04
CA GLU A 271 -6.31 20.88 -10.61
C GLU A 271 -6.62 22.01 -11.61
N GLY A 272 -7.38 23.01 -11.15
CA GLY A 272 -7.92 24.05 -12.02
C GLY A 272 -6.83 24.81 -12.79
N ALA A 273 -7.08 25.10 -14.06
CA ALA A 273 -6.14 25.80 -14.95
C ALA A 273 -5.94 27.29 -14.62
N GLN A 274 -6.56 27.81 -13.55
CA GLN A 274 -6.52 29.23 -13.21
C GLN A 274 -5.38 29.54 -12.25
N ALA A 275 -4.40 30.32 -12.70
CA ALA A 275 -3.33 30.82 -11.85
C ALA A 275 -3.87 31.72 -10.71
N PRO A 276 -3.34 31.62 -9.47
CA PRO A 276 -3.75 32.49 -8.38
C PRO A 276 -3.35 33.94 -8.66
N LYS A 277 -4.17 34.88 -8.19
CA LYS A 277 -3.84 36.32 -8.22
C LYS A 277 -3.19 36.72 -6.89
N LEU A 278 -1.97 37.24 -6.95
CA LEU A 278 -1.29 37.80 -5.80
C LEU A 278 -1.89 39.16 -5.44
N ASN A 279 -2.46 39.27 -4.23
CA ASN A 279 -2.94 40.55 -3.71
C ASN A 279 -1.76 41.35 -3.12
N PRO A 280 -1.74 42.69 -3.26
CA PRO A 280 -0.71 43.53 -2.64
C PRO A 280 -0.62 43.31 -1.14
N TRP A 281 0.59 43.02 -0.66
CA TRP A 281 0.86 42.90 0.78
C TRP A 281 1.13 44.28 1.38
N HIS A 282 0.14 44.84 2.07
CA HIS A 282 0.30 46.12 2.77
C HIS A 282 0.83 45.90 4.18
N LEU A 283 1.96 46.52 4.50
CA LEU A 283 2.50 46.58 5.87
C LEU A 283 1.74 47.63 6.67
N GLY A 284 1.20 47.23 7.82
CA GLY A 284 0.56 48.12 8.79
C GLY A 284 1.04 47.81 10.21
N PHE A 285 1.09 48.82 11.07
CA PHE A 285 1.31 48.58 12.49
C PHE A 285 0.15 47.77 13.06
N TYR A 286 0.44 46.71 13.81
CA TYR A 286 -0.56 45.90 14.51
C TYR A 286 -1.28 46.80 15.54
N ARG A 287 -2.40 47.40 15.13
CA ARG A 287 -3.29 48.09 16.05
C ARG A 287 -4.18 47.02 16.65
N HIS A 288 -4.03 46.77 17.95
CA HIS A 288 -5.06 46.12 18.73
C HIS A 288 -6.33 47.00 18.65
N THR A 289 -7.19 46.78 17.67
CA THR A 289 -8.58 47.18 17.79
C THR A 289 -9.22 46.20 18.76
N PRO A 290 -9.68 46.64 19.94
CA PRO A 290 -10.49 45.78 20.79
C PRO A 290 -11.71 45.36 19.97
N VAL A 291 -11.88 44.05 19.78
CA VAL A 291 -13.06 43.50 19.13
C VAL A 291 -14.24 43.81 20.05
N SER A 292 -15.02 44.83 19.71
CA SER A 292 -16.35 45.00 20.26
C SER A 292 -17.22 43.87 19.71
N TYR A 293 -17.59 42.92 20.57
CA TYR A 293 -18.59 41.90 20.23
C TYR A 293 -19.94 42.58 20.03
N SER A 294 -20.24 43.02 18.81
CA SER A 294 -21.61 43.22 18.36
C SER A 294 -22.15 41.88 17.89
N GLN A 295 -23.10 41.33 18.65
CA GLN A 295 -23.87 40.14 18.29
C GLN A 295 -24.55 40.37 16.92
N PRO A 296 -24.27 39.55 15.88
CA PRO A 296 -25.01 39.66 14.64
C PRO A 296 -26.37 38.98 14.83
N VAL A 297 -27.42 39.78 14.66
CA VAL A 297 -28.80 39.33 14.44
C VAL A 297 -28.82 38.48 13.17
N TYR A 298 -29.22 37.22 13.30
CA TYR A 298 -29.31 36.28 12.18
C TYR A 298 -30.60 36.54 11.40
N ASN A 299 -30.48 37.13 10.21
CA ASN A 299 -31.57 37.15 9.23
C ASN A 299 -31.47 35.87 8.38
N GLN A 300 -32.56 35.11 8.38
CA GLN A 300 -32.71 33.87 7.63
C GLN A 300 -32.85 34.19 6.13
N GLN A 301 -31.98 33.60 5.31
CA GLN A 301 -32.31 33.30 3.91
C GLN A 301 -31.59 32.01 3.48
N THR A 302 -32.40 31.14 2.91
CA THR A 302 -32.24 29.70 2.73
C THR A 302 -31.23 29.34 1.65
N SER A 303 -30.35 28.39 1.96
CA SER A 303 -29.69 27.55 0.95
C SER A 303 -29.56 26.15 1.53
N ASP A 304 -30.27 25.22 0.89
CA ASP A 304 -30.38 23.82 1.25
C ASP A 304 -29.00 23.15 1.23
N TYR A 305 -28.49 22.83 2.42
CA TYR A 305 -27.39 21.88 2.60
C TYR A 305 -27.96 20.60 3.21
N THR A 306 -27.82 19.53 2.46
CA THR A 306 -27.99 18.14 2.88
C THR A 306 -27.23 17.87 4.20
N ASN A 307 -27.95 17.29 5.17
CA ASN A 307 -27.46 16.83 6.47
C ASN A 307 -26.16 16.00 6.35
N THR A 308 -25.00 16.63 6.53
CA THR A 308 -23.79 15.95 7.03
C THR A 308 -23.82 16.04 8.55
N ALA A 309 -23.89 14.90 9.22
CA ALA A 309 -23.69 14.83 10.66
C ALA A 309 -22.33 15.49 11.01
N GLN A 310 -22.39 16.54 11.82
CA GLN A 310 -21.25 17.33 12.30
C GLN A 310 -20.22 16.44 13.01
N ALA A 311 -19.07 16.18 12.36
CA ALA A 311 -18.02 15.31 12.88
C ALA A 311 -17.16 16.02 13.93
N GLY A 312 -16.93 15.36 15.07
CA GLY A 312 -16.03 15.82 16.13
C GLY A 312 -14.56 15.52 15.84
N ALA A 313 -13.69 15.94 16.76
CA ALA A 313 -12.25 15.69 16.68
C ALA A 313 -11.66 15.43 18.07
N ILE A 314 -10.60 14.63 18.12
CA ILE A 314 -9.74 14.51 19.31
C ILE A 314 -8.42 15.22 18.99
N ILE A 315 -7.93 16.05 19.89
CA ILE A 315 -6.64 16.74 19.77
C ILE A 315 -5.82 16.52 21.04
N GLY A 316 -4.51 16.65 20.96
CA GLY A 316 -3.67 16.63 22.15
C GLY A 316 -2.20 16.53 21.81
N ASN A 317 -1.39 16.23 22.82
CA ASN A 317 0.03 15.95 22.64
C ASN A 317 0.46 14.63 23.28
N VAL A 318 1.53 14.04 22.75
CA VAL A 318 2.18 12.83 23.26
C VAL A 318 3.55 13.24 23.80
N LEU A 319 3.73 13.05 25.11
CA LEU A 319 4.97 13.39 25.82
C LEU A 319 5.54 12.14 26.51
N ASP A 320 6.83 12.17 26.83
CA ASP A 320 7.45 11.21 27.74
C ASP A 320 7.21 11.56 29.22
N ASN A 321 7.79 10.77 30.14
CA ASN A 321 7.71 11.05 31.58
C ASN A 321 8.49 12.32 32.01
N ASN A 322 9.47 12.77 31.21
CA ASN A 322 10.26 13.97 31.45
C ASN A 322 9.58 15.24 30.90
N GLY A 323 8.50 15.09 30.13
CA GLY A 323 7.78 16.17 29.48
C GLY A 323 8.30 16.51 28.08
N GLU A 324 9.20 15.70 27.54
CA GLU A 324 9.73 15.84 26.19
C GLU A 324 8.71 15.33 25.16
N PRO A 325 8.50 16.05 24.04
CA PRO A 325 7.63 15.58 22.96
C PRO A 325 8.08 14.27 22.34
N ILE A 326 7.14 13.36 22.09
CA ILE A 326 7.38 12.14 21.35
C ILE A 326 6.82 12.33 19.94
N ILE A 327 7.73 12.56 19.00
CA ILE A 327 7.44 12.65 17.56
C ILE A 327 7.08 11.27 16.98
N ASN A 328 6.22 11.25 15.96
CA ASN A 328 5.84 10.04 15.21
C ASN A 328 5.24 8.92 16.08
N SER A 329 4.67 9.25 17.24
CA SER A 329 3.87 8.30 18.01
C SER A 329 2.56 8.06 17.29
N VAL A 330 2.21 6.79 17.10
CA VAL A 330 0.97 6.39 16.45
C VAL A 330 -0.17 6.52 17.46
N VAL A 331 -1.18 7.33 17.14
CA VAL A 331 -2.38 7.53 17.97
C VAL A 331 -3.61 7.05 17.19
N GLN A 332 -4.37 6.10 17.75
CA GLN A 332 -5.53 5.47 17.12
C GLN A 332 -6.79 5.64 17.98
N ALA A 333 -7.90 6.05 17.38
CA ALA A 333 -9.23 6.02 18.00
C ALA A 333 -9.94 4.71 17.66
N ILE A 334 -10.28 3.94 18.69
CA ILE A 334 -10.88 2.60 18.59
C ILE A 334 -12.29 2.65 19.17
N GLN A 335 -13.25 2.07 18.47
CA GLN A 335 -14.63 1.93 18.98
C GLN A 335 -15.13 0.51 18.67
N GLY A 336 -15.53 -0.22 19.72
CA GLY A 336 -15.97 -1.62 19.59
C GLY A 336 -14.88 -2.57 19.10
N GLY A 337 -13.61 -2.28 19.42
CA GLY A 337 -12.45 -3.07 18.98
C GLY A 337 -11.97 -2.80 17.55
N ILE A 338 -12.62 -1.90 16.82
CA ILE A 338 -12.24 -1.53 15.44
C ILE A 338 -11.62 -0.13 15.45
N VAL A 339 -10.48 0.05 14.77
CA VAL A 339 -9.85 1.35 14.55
C VAL A 339 -10.75 2.19 13.64
N LYS A 340 -11.21 3.34 14.13
CA LYS A 340 -12.10 4.26 13.41
C LYS A 340 -11.35 5.42 12.76
N ASN A 341 -10.21 5.83 13.33
CA ASN A 341 -9.30 6.83 12.75
C ASN A 341 -7.92 6.70 13.43
N GLY A 342 -6.85 7.20 12.80
CA GLY A 342 -5.50 7.20 13.32
C GLY A 342 -4.65 8.33 12.75
N THR A 343 -3.68 8.82 13.52
CA THR A 343 -2.71 9.84 13.11
C THR A 343 -1.36 9.53 13.75
N VAL A 344 -0.32 10.27 13.35
CA VAL A 344 0.95 10.35 14.09
C VAL A 344 1.08 11.73 14.75
N SER A 345 1.89 11.81 15.81
CA SER A 345 2.28 13.08 16.41
C SER A 345 3.36 13.82 15.59
N ASP A 346 3.29 15.15 15.57
CA ASP A 346 4.28 16.02 14.92
C ASP A 346 5.56 16.23 15.77
N PHE A 347 6.45 17.14 15.33
CA PHE A 347 7.72 17.46 16.00
C PHE A 347 7.55 17.99 17.43
N ASP A 348 6.41 18.64 17.71
CA ASP A 348 6.06 19.17 19.03
C ASP A 348 5.21 18.17 19.84
N GLY A 349 5.07 16.93 19.32
CA GLY A 349 4.29 15.85 19.93
C GLY A 349 2.78 16.04 19.76
N ASN A 350 2.31 17.05 19.02
CA ASN A 350 0.88 17.32 18.87
C ASN A 350 0.25 16.36 17.84
N TYR A 351 -1.02 16.04 18.05
CA TYR A 351 -1.79 15.17 17.17
C TYR A 351 -3.24 15.63 17.04
N ILE A 352 -3.86 15.33 15.90
CA ILE A 352 -5.27 15.64 15.60
C ILE A 352 -5.92 14.43 14.93
N LEU A 353 -6.99 13.90 15.52
CA LEU A 353 -7.85 12.85 14.97
C LEU A 353 -9.18 13.46 14.52
N LYS A 354 -9.29 13.74 13.22
CA LYS A 354 -10.49 14.30 12.57
C LYS A 354 -10.62 13.74 11.13
N PRO A 355 -11.82 13.46 10.62
CA PRO A 355 -13.12 13.50 11.29
C PRO A 355 -13.38 12.26 12.18
N LEU A 356 -14.14 12.45 13.27
CA LEU A 356 -14.68 11.37 14.11
C LEU A 356 -16.18 11.58 14.32
N SER A 357 -16.98 10.53 14.13
CA SER A 357 -18.41 10.57 14.48
C SER A 357 -18.59 10.80 16.00
N PRO A 358 -19.66 11.48 16.45
CA PRO A 358 -19.95 11.60 17.87
C PRO A 358 -20.10 10.21 18.51
N GLY A 359 -19.42 9.98 19.63
CA GLY A 359 -19.38 8.66 20.24
C GLY A 359 -18.28 8.50 21.30
N ARG A 360 -18.25 7.34 21.93
CA ARG A 360 -17.20 6.95 22.90
C ARG A 360 -16.12 6.13 22.19
N TYR A 361 -14.86 6.49 22.43
CA TYR A 361 -13.66 5.88 21.84
C TYR A 361 -12.62 5.54 22.90
N ASP A 362 -11.81 4.53 22.62
CA ASP A 362 -10.55 4.27 23.32
C ASP A 362 -9.40 4.79 22.45
N LEU A 363 -8.49 5.56 23.03
CA LEU A 363 -7.28 6.03 22.35
C LEU A 363 -6.12 5.10 22.65
N LYS A 364 -5.58 4.48 21.62
CA LYS A 364 -4.41 3.63 21.68
C LYS A 364 -3.20 4.40 21.13
N THR A 365 -2.16 4.55 21.95
CA THR A 365 -0.94 5.26 21.58
C THR A 365 0.29 4.38 21.74
N SER A 366 1.11 4.31 20.71
CA SER A 366 2.34 3.51 20.70
C SER A 366 3.51 4.27 20.10
N TYR A 367 4.71 3.96 20.60
CA TYR A 367 5.98 4.43 20.07
C TYR A 367 7.08 3.44 20.46
N VAL A 368 8.09 3.28 19.61
CA VAL A 368 9.19 2.33 19.83
C VAL A 368 9.98 2.73 21.09
N GLY A 369 10.28 1.75 21.96
CA GLY A 369 10.97 1.99 23.22
C GLY A 369 10.08 2.48 24.38
N TYR A 370 8.76 2.55 24.16
CA TYR A 370 7.79 2.95 25.17
C TYR A 370 6.71 1.89 25.36
N LYS A 371 6.16 1.82 26.57
CA LYS A 371 5.00 1.00 26.88
C LYS A 371 3.77 1.60 26.20
N GLU A 372 3.03 0.76 25.49
CA GLU A 372 1.75 1.12 24.87
C GLU A 372 0.78 1.70 25.91
N ASN A 373 0.13 2.81 25.57
CA ASN A 373 -0.87 3.46 26.41
C ASN A 373 -2.25 3.34 25.78
N ILE A 374 -3.24 2.94 26.57
CA ILE A 374 -4.65 2.92 26.17
C ILE A 374 -5.42 3.83 27.13
N THR A 375 -5.94 4.94 26.60
CA THR A 375 -6.84 5.86 27.31
C THR A 375 -8.28 5.52 26.94
N THR A 376 -9.03 4.94 27.87
CA THR A 376 -10.37 4.43 27.59
C THR A 376 -11.46 5.49 27.78
N GLY A 377 -12.54 5.37 27.01
CA GLY A 377 -13.78 6.11 27.26
C GLY A 377 -13.78 7.60 26.88
N VAL A 378 -12.95 8.03 25.94
CA VAL A 378 -12.90 9.38 25.39
C VAL A 378 -14.20 9.69 24.64
N ILE A 379 -14.91 10.75 25.04
CA ILE A 379 -16.18 11.16 24.44
C ILE A 379 -15.93 12.22 23.38
N VAL A 380 -16.30 11.91 22.14
CA VAL A 380 -16.29 12.84 21.01
C VAL A 380 -17.70 13.41 20.84
N ASN A 381 -17.80 14.73 20.92
CA ASN A 381 -19.04 15.45 20.69
C ASN A 381 -19.04 16.04 19.28
N SER A 382 -20.24 16.19 18.72
CA SER A 382 -20.46 16.81 17.41
C SER A 382 -19.91 18.25 17.40
N ASP A 383 -19.14 18.59 16.36
CA ASP A 383 -18.53 19.91 16.15
C ASP A 383 -17.69 20.48 17.32
N LYS A 384 -17.12 19.59 18.14
CA LYS A 384 -16.20 19.96 19.23
C LYS A 384 -14.88 19.22 19.15
N HIS A 385 -13.83 19.90 19.65
CA HIS A 385 -12.54 19.29 19.90
C HIS A 385 -12.51 18.74 21.34
N THR A 386 -12.23 17.45 21.48
CA THR A 386 -11.96 16.80 22.76
C THR A 386 -10.45 16.73 22.97
N ALA A 387 -9.92 17.44 23.97
CA ALA A 387 -8.49 17.46 24.25
C ALA A 387 -8.07 16.26 25.13
N VAL A 388 -7.08 15.49 24.69
CA VAL A 388 -6.52 14.34 25.44
C VAL A 388 -4.99 14.33 25.30
N ASN A 389 -4.29 14.65 26.39
CA ASN A 389 -2.83 14.60 26.42
C ASN A 389 -2.36 13.25 26.96
N ILE A 390 -1.35 12.66 26.32
CA ILE A 390 -0.91 11.28 26.56
C ILE A 390 0.53 11.30 27.02
N ARG A 391 0.81 10.58 28.11
CA ARG A 391 2.18 10.36 28.59
C ARG A 391 2.58 8.90 28.40
N LEU A 392 3.61 8.66 27.61
CA LEU A 392 4.18 7.34 27.42
C LEU A 392 5.30 7.09 28.43
N GLN A 393 5.32 5.88 28.98
CA GLN A 393 6.37 5.44 29.89
C GLN A 393 7.45 4.70 29.09
N PRO A 394 8.73 5.05 29.22
CA PRO A 394 9.81 4.24 28.64
C PRO A 394 9.69 2.79 29.10
N THR A 395 10.04 1.84 28.23
CA THR A 395 10.10 0.42 28.61
C THR A 395 11.51 -0.11 28.41
N ASP A 396 12.03 -0.83 29.41
CA ASP A 396 13.32 -1.52 29.37
C ASP A 396 13.27 -2.84 28.58
N HIS A 397 12.17 -3.10 27.86
CA HIS A 397 12.19 -4.15 26.86
C HIS A 397 13.13 -3.71 25.76
N ARG A 398 14.40 -4.18 25.86
CA ARG A 398 15.19 -4.49 24.68
C ARG A 398 14.22 -5.18 23.74
N LEU A 399 14.09 -4.70 22.50
CA LEU A 399 13.58 -5.56 21.44
C LEU A 399 14.35 -6.86 21.61
N GLU A 400 13.66 -7.95 21.97
CA GLU A 400 14.26 -9.26 21.78
C GLU A 400 14.76 -9.21 20.34
N GLU A 401 16.05 -9.50 20.18
CA GLU A 401 16.68 -9.64 18.89
C GLU A 401 15.66 -10.25 17.95
N VAL A 402 15.50 -9.69 16.75
CA VAL A 402 14.79 -10.39 15.70
C VAL A 402 15.64 -11.63 15.44
N VAL A 403 15.39 -12.67 16.21
CA VAL A 403 15.71 -14.02 15.82
C VAL A 403 14.82 -14.18 14.61
N VAL A 404 15.43 -14.00 13.44
CA VAL A 404 14.92 -14.56 12.20
C VAL A 404 14.86 -16.05 12.48
N ARG A 405 13.73 -16.50 13.04
CA ARG A 405 13.37 -17.89 13.02
C ARG A 405 12.94 -18.11 11.60
N ASP A 406 13.85 -18.65 10.81
CA ASP A 406 13.51 -19.17 9.50
C ASP A 406 12.22 -19.96 9.61
N TYR A 407 11.29 -19.65 8.72
CA TYR A 407 10.18 -20.54 8.46
C TYR A 407 10.76 -21.85 7.93
N LYS A 408 10.95 -22.81 8.82
CA LYS A 408 11.31 -24.18 8.42
C LYS A 408 10.07 -24.78 7.77
N VAL A 409 10.04 -24.75 6.43
CA VAL A 409 9.08 -25.51 5.62
C VAL A 409 9.03 -26.92 6.21
N PRO A 410 7.87 -27.42 6.67
CA PRO A 410 7.78 -28.80 7.10
C PRO A 410 8.20 -29.69 5.92
N LEU A 411 9.22 -30.52 6.11
CA LEU A 411 9.82 -31.38 5.06
C LEU A 411 8.81 -32.34 4.41
N ILE A 412 7.59 -32.44 4.96
CA ILE A 412 6.46 -33.14 4.37
C ILE A 412 5.20 -32.27 4.54
N ASP A 413 4.66 -31.80 3.42
CA ASP A 413 3.31 -31.24 3.35
C ASP A 413 2.28 -32.38 3.37
N LYS A 414 1.65 -32.62 4.54
CA LYS A 414 0.62 -33.65 4.72
C LYS A 414 -0.74 -33.28 4.10
N TYR A 415 -0.86 -32.14 3.43
CA TYR A 415 -2.13 -31.59 2.92
C TYR A 415 -2.12 -31.33 1.40
N SER A 416 -0.96 -31.42 0.74
CA SER A 416 -0.90 -31.43 -0.71
C SER A 416 -1.43 -32.75 -1.27
N THR A 417 -2.45 -32.67 -2.12
CA THR A 417 -2.95 -33.80 -2.92
C THR A 417 -2.28 -33.89 -4.29
N GLY A 418 -1.27 -33.04 -4.54
CA GLY A 418 -0.46 -33.06 -5.75
C GLY A 418 0.87 -33.79 -5.55
N THR A 419 1.28 -34.59 -6.52
CA THR A 419 2.64 -35.14 -6.60
C THR A 419 3.61 -34.01 -6.93
N GLY A 420 4.31 -33.50 -5.92
CA GLY A 420 5.34 -32.45 -6.09
C GLY A 420 6.31 -32.47 -4.91
N ARG A 421 7.54 -32.01 -5.15
CA ARG A 421 8.58 -31.86 -4.13
C ARG A 421 8.99 -30.39 -4.07
N THR A 422 9.01 -29.84 -2.86
CA THR A 422 9.67 -28.55 -2.59
C THR A 422 11.14 -28.84 -2.26
N ILE A 423 12.06 -28.09 -2.87
CA ILE A 423 13.50 -28.18 -2.59
C ILE A 423 13.90 -26.84 -1.97
N THR A 424 14.50 -26.87 -0.78
CA THR A 424 14.88 -25.65 -0.04
C THR A 424 16.20 -25.06 -0.55
N SER A 425 16.48 -23.81 -0.14
CA SER A 425 17.77 -23.15 -0.40
C SER A 425 18.95 -24.03 0.03
N ASP A 426 18.93 -24.52 1.26
CA ASP A 426 20.00 -25.36 1.82
C ASP A 426 20.20 -26.67 1.06
N GLU A 427 19.11 -27.28 0.58
CA GLU A 427 19.17 -28.49 -0.25
C GLU A 427 19.78 -28.20 -1.62
N ILE A 428 19.42 -27.08 -2.26
CA ILE A 428 20.04 -26.62 -3.51
C ILE A 428 21.52 -26.31 -3.28
N ASP A 429 21.86 -25.75 -2.12
CA ASP A 429 23.23 -25.40 -1.77
C ASP A 429 24.11 -26.62 -1.53
N ALA A 430 23.55 -27.67 -0.93
CA ALA A 430 24.20 -28.96 -0.72
C ALA A 430 24.30 -29.82 -2.00
N MET A 431 23.56 -29.49 -3.07
CA MET A 431 23.63 -30.23 -4.33
C MET A 431 24.95 -29.94 -5.07
N PRO A 432 25.59 -30.98 -5.64
CA PRO A 432 26.84 -30.82 -6.40
C PRO A 432 26.65 -30.07 -7.73
N THR A 433 25.41 -29.74 -8.11
CA THR A 433 25.07 -29.05 -9.36
C THR A 433 24.15 -27.87 -9.06
N ARG A 434 24.41 -26.70 -9.67
CA ARG A 434 23.55 -25.51 -9.58
C ARG A 434 22.60 -25.33 -10.77
N ASN A 435 22.35 -26.41 -11.53
CA ASN A 435 21.49 -26.41 -12.71
C ASN A 435 20.04 -26.73 -12.31
N THR A 436 19.09 -25.86 -12.66
CA THR A 436 17.66 -25.99 -12.37
C THR A 436 17.06 -27.31 -12.89
N ARG A 437 17.57 -27.85 -14.01
CA ARG A 437 17.17 -29.16 -14.57
C ARG A 437 17.66 -30.33 -13.72
N SER A 438 18.87 -30.24 -13.20
CA SER A 438 19.43 -31.24 -12.28
C SER A 438 18.70 -31.21 -10.94
N VAL A 439 18.40 -30.02 -10.42
CA VAL A 439 17.59 -29.83 -9.20
C VAL A 439 16.19 -30.43 -9.40
N ALA A 440 15.50 -30.09 -10.49
CA ALA A 440 14.17 -30.62 -10.81
C ALA A 440 14.16 -32.15 -10.99
N SER A 441 15.24 -32.74 -11.54
CA SER A 441 15.34 -34.20 -11.71
C SER A 441 15.38 -34.99 -10.41
N THR A 442 15.59 -34.32 -9.27
CA THR A 442 15.52 -34.96 -7.94
C THR A 442 14.09 -35.12 -7.40
N ALA A 443 13.08 -34.58 -8.11
CA ALA A 443 11.68 -34.72 -7.73
C ALA A 443 11.10 -36.04 -8.30
N PRO A 444 10.27 -36.76 -7.52
CA PRO A 444 9.60 -37.98 -7.99
C PRO A 444 8.73 -37.71 -9.23
N GLY A 445 8.82 -38.55 -10.27
CA GLY A 445 8.01 -38.45 -11.49
C GLY A 445 8.59 -37.56 -12.60
N VAL A 446 9.82 -37.07 -12.42
CA VAL A 446 10.58 -36.31 -13.44
C VAL A 446 11.50 -37.27 -14.20
N TYR A 447 11.41 -37.27 -15.53
CA TYR A 447 12.20 -38.13 -16.43
C TYR A 447 12.96 -37.32 -17.48
N ASP A 448 14.01 -37.96 -18.02
CA ASP A 448 14.93 -37.51 -19.08
C ASP A 448 14.54 -36.18 -19.74
N GLY A 449 15.08 -35.09 -19.20
CA GLY A 449 14.91 -33.76 -19.76
C GLY A 449 13.74 -32.90 -19.27
N LEU A 450 13.34 -33.08 -18.01
CA LEU A 450 12.28 -32.31 -17.33
C LEU A 450 10.86 -32.64 -17.85
N ASN A 451 10.66 -33.90 -18.22
CA ASN A 451 9.36 -34.48 -18.53
C ASN A 451 8.68 -34.91 -17.22
N ILE A 452 7.51 -34.34 -16.90
CA ILE A 452 6.77 -34.63 -15.66
C ILE A 452 5.54 -35.45 -16.02
N GLY A 453 5.36 -36.61 -15.38
CA GLY A 453 4.14 -37.42 -15.54
C GLY A 453 3.91 -38.00 -16.95
N GLY A 454 4.96 -38.13 -17.77
CA GLY A 454 4.88 -38.73 -19.13
C GLY A 454 4.61 -37.75 -20.28
N ALA A 455 4.51 -36.44 -20.02
CA ALA A 455 4.42 -35.41 -21.05
C ALA A 455 5.74 -35.27 -21.85
N ARG A 456 5.66 -34.94 -23.15
CA ARG A 456 6.83 -34.62 -23.99
C ARG A 456 7.15 -33.12 -23.92
N GLY A 457 8.38 -32.75 -24.33
CA GLY A 457 9.13 -31.55 -23.91
C GLY A 457 8.56 -30.14 -24.15
N ASP A 458 7.32 -29.99 -24.62
CA ASP A 458 6.57 -28.73 -24.72
C ASP A 458 5.44 -28.61 -23.67
N GLY A 459 5.14 -29.68 -22.92
CA GLY A 459 4.09 -29.71 -21.90
C GLY A 459 4.49 -29.23 -20.50
N THR A 460 5.78 -28.97 -20.26
CA THR A 460 6.28 -28.56 -18.94
C THR A 460 6.29 -27.03 -18.81
N MET A 461 5.45 -26.51 -17.90
CA MET A 461 5.37 -25.09 -17.59
C MET A 461 6.41 -24.71 -16.52
N TYR A 462 7.17 -23.64 -16.75
CA TYR A 462 8.06 -23.05 -15.76
C TYR A 462 7.42 -21.78 -15.20
N ILE A 463 7.43 -21.63 -13.88
CA ILE A 463 6.87 -20.47 -13.19
C ILE A 463 7.94 -19.94 -12.23
N VAL A 464 8.24 -18.64 -12.32
CA VAL A 464 9.11 -17.92 -11.38
C VAL A 464 8.29 -16.80 -10.78
N ASP A 465 8.18 -16.76 -9.44
CA ASP A 465 7.40 -15.76 -8.69
C ASP A 465 5.95 -15.56 -9.18
N GLY A 466 5.31 -16.64 -9.64
CA GLY A 466 3.94 -16.64 -10.13
C GLY A 466 3.78 -16.27 -11.62
N ILE A 467 4.88 -15.97 -12.32
CA ILE A 467 4.89 -15.64 -13.75
C ILE A 467 5.38 -16.84 -14.56
N GLN A 468 4.62 -17.24 -15.58
CA GLN A 468 5.02 -18.29 -16.52
C GLN A 468 6.21 -17.79 -17.37
N VAL A 469 7.31 -18.53 -17.36
CA VAL A 469 8.48 -18.29 -18.21
C VAL A 469 8.60 -19.39 -19.27
N TYR A 470 8.88 -19.02 -20.52
CA TYR A 470 9.09 -20.00 -21.59
C TYR A 470 10.51 -20.56 -21.51
N GLY A 471 10.64 -21.87 -21.35
CA GLY A 471 11.92 -22.57 -21.29
C GLY A 471 12.63 -22.59 -22.65
N ALA A 472 13.28 -21.49 -23.03
CA ALA A 472 14.24 -21.48 -24.13
C ALA A 472 15.54 -22.16 -23.69
N ARG A 473 16.10 -22.99 -24.58
CA ARG A 473 17.30 -23.81 -24.37
C ARG A 473 18.45 -23.02 -23.72
N GLY A 474 18.83 -23.40 -22.49
CA GLY A 474 20.17 -23.16 -21.95
C GLY A 474 20.42 -21.86 -21.19
N ILE A 475 19.59 -21.51 -20.21
CA ILE A 475 19.96 -20.50 -19.20
C ILE A 475 20.62 -21.21 -18.01
N ASN A 476 21.90 -20.88 -17.79
CA ASN A 476 22.73 -21.31 -16.68
C ASN A 476 22.76 -20.14 -15.68
N PRO A 477 22.01 -20.13 -14.56
CA PRO A 477 21.99 -19.01 -13.63
C PRO A 477 23.13 -19.13 -12.61
N SER A 478 24.33 -19.44 -13.08
CA SER A 478 25.55 -19.39 -12.27
C SER A 478 26.62 -18.74 -13.11
N GLN A 479 26.79 -17.43 -12.90
CA GLN A 479 27.96 -16.58 -13.09
C GLN A 479 27.41 -15.16 -13.10
N GLY A 480 27.78 -14.37 -12.08
CA GLY A 480 27.47 -12.95 -12.01
C GLY A 480 27.95 -12.27 -13.29
N SER A 481 26.99 -11.97 -14.15
CA SER A 481 27.17 -11.16 -15.35
C SER A 481 25.85 -10.46 -15.61
N ASN A 482 25.79 -9.20 -15.19
CA ASN A 482 24.94 -8.12 -15.72
C ASN A 482 23.60 -8.55 -16.34
N ALA A 483 22.68 -9.05 -15.52
CA ALA A 483 21.32 -9.36 -15.93
C ALA A 483 20.29 -8.36 -15.36
N TYR A 484 20.64 -7.08 -15.30
CA TYR A 484 19.68 -5.99 -15.04
C TYR A 484 18.93 -5.56 -16.32
N ASP A 485 19.18 -6.19 -17.46
CA ASP A 485 18.71 -5.70 -18.76
C ASP A 485 17.30 -6.18 -19.17
N ASN A 486 16.55 -6.81 -18.26
CA ASN A 486 15.14 -7.20 -18.48
C ASN A 486 14.29 -6.94 -17.23
N THR A 487 14.34 -5.71 -16.71
CA THR A 487 13.35 -5.26 -15.74
C THR A 487 12.09 -4.81 -16.48
N MET A 488 10.92 -4.97 -15.85
CA MET A 488 9.62 -4.55 -16.38
C MET A 488 9.55 -3.03 -16.69
N GLY A 489 10.54 -2.24 -16.23
CA GLY A 489 10.72 -0.83 -16.54
C GLY A 489 11.26 -0.52 -17.95
N ASN A 490 11.80 -1.51 -18.67
CA ASN A 490 12.22 -1.35 -20.08
C ASN A 490 11.03 -1.22 -21.05
N TYR A 491 9.82 -1.50 -20.56
CA TYR A 491 8.55 -1.44 -21.29
C TYR A 491 7.76 -0.17 -20.94
N VAL A 492 8.45 0.92 -20.58
CA VAL A 492 7.81 2.18 -20.21
C VAL A 492 8.39 3.31 -21.03
N ALA A 493 7.55 3.94 -21.85
CA ALA A 493 7.90 5.16 -22.56
C ALA A 493 7.54 6.37 -21.69
N THR A 494 8.50 7.28 -21.48
CA THR A 494 8.24 8.54 -20.78
C THR A 494 8.03 9.64 -21.82
N GLU A 495 6.88 10.31 -21.76
CA GLU A 495 6.58 11.47 -22.60
C GLU A 495 6.33 12.71 -21.73
N ASN A 496 7.05 13.79 -22.01
CA ASN A 496 6.82 15.11 -21.42
C ASN A 496 5.96 15.94 -22.38
N ARG A 497 4.65 16.00 -22.13
CA ARG A 497 3.69 16.79 -22.93
C ARG A 497 3.38 18.10 -22.23
N GLY A 498 4.22 19.11 -22.45
CA GLY A 498 4.05 20.45 -21.87
C GLY A 498 4.30 20.45 -20.36
N VAL A 499 3.25 20.68 -19.56
CA VAL A 499 3.32 20.75 -18.08
C VAL A 499 3.01 19.41 -17.39
N ASN A 500 2.81 18.33 -18.15
CA ASN A 500 2.45 17.02 -17.62
C ASN A 500 3.46 15.95 -18.06
N THR A 501 3.95 15.18 -17.10
CA THR A 501 4.78 13.99 -17.33
C THR A 501 3.89 12.75 -17.33
N THR A 502 3.98 11.97 -18.39
CA THR A 502 3.24 10.72 -18.55
C THR A 502 4.16 9.54 -18.79
N PHE A 503 3.84 8.41 -18.15
CA PHE A 503 4.52 7.13 -18.28
C PHE A 503 3.59 6.15 -18.99
N ASP A 504 3.89 5.84 -20.25
CA ASP A 504 3.15 4.87 -21.07
C ASP A 504 3.68 3.47 -20.80
N ILE A 505 2.86 2.63 -20.18
CA ILE A 505 3.21 1.25 -19.86
C ILE A 505 2.86 0.37 -21.07
N GLU A 506 3.88 -0.20 -21.72
CA GLU A 506 3.72 -0.95 -22.99
C GLU A 506 3.02 -2.30 -22.79
N LEU A 507 3.09 -2.87 -21.58
CA LEU A 507 2.41 -4.13 -21.26
C LEU A 507 0.94 -3.87 -20.88
N PRO A 508 -0.02 -4.65 -21.42
CA PRO A 508 -1.42 -4.51 -21.05
C PRO A 508 -1.68 -5.01 -19.62
N TYR A 509 -2.39 -4.21 -18.82
CA TYR A 509 -2.69 -4.52 -17.42
C TYR A 509 -4.16 -4.90 -17.20
N THR A 510 -4.38 -5.84 -16.28
CA THR A 510 -5.71 -6.08 -15.70
C THR A 510 -5.77 -5.52 -14.29
N ILE A 511 -6.65 -4.56 -14.04
CA ILE A 511 -6.85 -3.90 -12.75
C ILE A 511 -8.33 -4.07 -12.36
N PRO A 512 -8.65 -4.97 -11.40
CA PRO A 512 -10.00 -5.22 -10.96
C PRO A 512 -10.64 -4.04 -10.25
N GLY A 513 -11.97 -3.99 -10.35
CA GLY A 513 -12.98 -3.12 -9.74
C GLY A 513 -12.88 -2.80 -8.24
N ASP A 514 -11.92 -3.37 -7.51
CA ASP A 514 -12.11 -3.79 -6.11
C ASP A 514 -11.40 -2.94 -5.03
N GLY A 515 -10.84 -1.78 -5.39
CA GLY A 515 -10.14 -0.90 -4.46
C GLY A 515 -8.74 -1.38 -4.08
N LYS A 516 -8.30 -2.56 -4.50
CA LYS A 516 -6.96 -3.08 -4.14
C LYS A 516 -5.88 -2.39 -4.96
N GLN A 517 -4.76 -2.15 -4.29
CA GLN A 517 -3.56 -1.61 -4.92
C GLN A 517 -2.83 -2.69 -5.71
N ILE A 518 -2.40 -2.34 -6.91
CA ILE A 518 -1.53 -3.14 -7.76
C ILE A 518 -0.24 -2.38 -8.01
N ASN A 519 0.88 -3.10 -7.91
CA ASN A 519 2.19 -2.54 -8.19
C ASN A 519 2.46 -2.60 -9.68
N VAL A 520 2.72 -1.44 -10.28
CA VAL A 520 3.14 -1.30 -11.67
C VAL A 520 4.58 -0.79 -11.65
N ALA A 521 5.47 -1.48 -12.36
CA ALA A 521 6.83 -0.99 -12.55
C ALA A 521 6.82 0.19 -13.52
N VAL A 522 7.52 1.27 -13.16
CA VAL A 522 7.59 2.48 -13.98
C VAL A 522 8.96 2.60 -14.62
N LYS A 523 10.03 2.55 -13.83
CA LYS A 523 11.39 2.73 -14.34
C LYS A 523 12.40 2.05 -13.42
N SER A 524 13.53 1.65 -13.98
CA SER A 524 14.72 1.30 -13.20
C SER A 524 15.91 2.11 -13.69
N ALA A 525 16.77 2.53 -12.77
CA ALA A 525 17.98 3.28 -13.10
C ALA A 525 19.12 2.92 -12.14
N GLU A 526 20.35 3.03 -12.65
CA GLU A 526 21.56 3.05 -11.83
C GLU A 526 22.04 4.48 -11.72
N LEU A 527 22.19 4.96 -10.48
CA LEU A 527 22.57 6.32 -10.16
C LEU A 527 23.97 6.34 -9.57
N LEU A 528 24.77 7.30 -10.03
CA LEU A 528 26.08 7.55 -9.44
C LEU A 528 25.88 8.16 -8.04
N ALA A 529 26.67 7.67 -7.09
CA ALA A 529 26.70 8.24 -5.75
C ALA A 529 28.11 8.23 -5.17
N SER A 530 28.42 9.29 -4.42
CA SER A 530 29.53 9.29 -3.46
C SER A 530 29.00 9.05 -2.05
N TYR A 531 29.87 8.67 -1.12
CA TYR A 531 29.47 8.31 0.24
C TYR A 531 30.28 9.09 1.25
N ARG A 532 29.60 9.59 2.28
CA ARG A 532 30.23 10.28 3.41
C ARG A 532 29.44 10.02 4.68
N TYR A 533 30.04 10.36 5.81
CA TYR A 533 29.34 10.39 7.08
C TYR A 533 28.80 11.78 7.40
N TYR A 534 27.73 11.81 8.17
CA TYR A 534 27.09 13.04 8.65
C TYR A 534 26.78 12.92 10.15
N ALA A 535 27.09 13.94 10.93
CA ALA A 535 26.86 13.94 12.38
C ALA A 535 26.36 15.29 12.90
N VAL A 536 25.35 15.24 13.78
CA VAL A 536 24.77 16.42 14.46
C VAL A 536 24.70 16.15 15.97
N PRO A 537 25.84 16.15 16.69
CA PRO A 537 25.93 15.59 18.04
C PRO A 537 25.12 16.33 19.11
N LYS A 538 24.62 17.53 18.82
CA LYS A 538 23.63 18.22 19.65
C LYS A 538 22.27 17.51 19.63
N MET A 539 21.89 16.93 18.49
CA MET A 539 20.60 16.26 18.25
C MET A 539 20.71 14.74 18.45
N ASP A 540 21.73 14.13 17.85
CA ASP A 540 22.01 12.69 17.93
C ASP A 540 23.53 12.49 17.88
N LYS A 541 24.05 11.72 18.84
CA LYS A 541 25.49 11.45 18.96
C LYS A 541 26.00 10.38 17.99
N ASP A 542 25.11 9.75 17.23
CA ASP A 542 25.49 8.79 16.20
C ASP A 542 25.93 9.50 14.91
N ALA A 543 26.92 8.92 14.21
CA ALA A 543 27.23 9.28 12.83
C ALA A 543 26.37 8.44 11.88
N PHE A 544 25.93 9.05 10.79
CA PHE A 544 25.07 8.43 9.78
C PHE A 544 25.82 8.32 8.46
N LEU A 545 25.82 7.13 7.85
CA LEU A 545 26.29 6.98 6.48
C LEU A 545 25.27 7.63 5.53
N GLN A 546 25.75 8.44 4.59
CA GLN A 546 24.94 9.10 3.58
C GLN A 546 25.46 8.78 2.18
N ALA A 547 24.56 8.39 1.29
CA ALA A 547 24.80 8.42 -0.15
C ALA A 547 24.46 9.80 -0.71
N GLN A 548 25.34 10.34 -1.53
CA GLN A 548 25.17 11.58 -2.26
C GLN A 548 24.91 11.25 -3.72
N ILE A 549 23.65 11.22 -4.10
CA ILE A 549 23.19 10.72 -5.38
C ILE A 549 23.07 11.89 -6.37
N THR A 550 23.65 11.73 -7.57
CA THR A 550 23.63 12.72 -8.67
C THR A 550 22.96 12.15 -9.92
N GLY A 551 22.44 13.00 -10.81
CA GLY A 551 21.82 12.57 -12.07
C GLY A 551 20.41 11.99 -11.89
N TRP A 552 19.80 12.20 -10.73
CA TRP A 552 18.43 11.78 -10.44
C TRP A 552 17.40 12.68 -11.14
N GLU A 553 17.82 13.89 -11.54
CA GLU A 553 17.00 14.91 -12.19
C GLU A 553 16.51 14.46 -13.58
N GLU A 554 17.28 13.62 -14.27
CA GLU A 554 16.93 13.06 -15.59
C GLU A 554 15.85 11.96 -15.53
N LEU A 555 15.43 11.58 -14.32
CA LEU A 555 14.51 10.47 -14.11
C LEU A 555 13.05 10.90 -13.96
N ASP A 556 12.75 12.20 -14.02
CA ASP A 556 11.40 12.77 -13.87
C ASP A 556 10.68 12.21 -12.61
N LEU A 557 11.41 12.11 -11.50
CA LEU A 557 10.88 11.55 -10.25
C LEU A 557 9.77 12.45 -9.69
N LEU A 558 8.78 11.83 -9.05
CA LEU A 558 7.76 12.53 -8.27
C LEU A 558 8.07 12.49 -6.76
N PRO A 559 7.62 13.48 -5.97
CA PRO A 559 7.79 13.43 -4.53
C PRO A 559 7.09 12.20 -3.92
N ALA A 560 7.84 11.32 -3.24
CA ALA A 560 7.26 10.14 -2.60
C ALA A 560 8.15 9.51 -1.52
N GLN A 561 7.56 8.61 -0.74
CA GLN A 561 8.30 7.75 0.18
C GLN A 561 9.17 6.76 -0.60
N THR A 562 10.36 6.50 -0.08
CA THR A 562 11.31 5.52 -0.62
C THR A 562 11.70 4.52 0.44
N ASN A 563 11.70 3.23 0.10
CA ASN A 563 12.34 2.21 0.92
C ASN A 563 13.84 2.21 0.60
N ILE A 564 14.67 2.03 1.62
CA ILE A 564 16.12 2.07 1.49
C ILE A 564 16.69 0.73 1.93
N PHE A 565 17.54 0.16 1.08
CA PHE A 565 18.25 -1.08 1.34
C PHE A 565 19.75 -0.84 1.21
N TYR A 566 20.53 -1.30 2.18
CA TYR A 566 21.99 -1.26 2.18
C TYR A 566 22.54 -2.66 2.47
N GLU A 567 23.48 -3.13 1.64
CA GLU A 567 24.06 -4.48 1.73
C GLU A 567 23.00 -5.60 1.81
N GLY A 568 21.93 -5.45 1.01
CA GLY A 568 20.81 -6.40 0.97
C GLY A 568 19.82 -6.30 2.13
N THR A 569 20.06 -5.43 3.12
CA THR A 569 19.22 -5.28 4.32
C THR A 569 18.38 -4.01 4.24
N TYR A 570 17.12 -4.07 4.67
CA TYR A 570 16.27 -2.88 4.80
C TYR A 570 16.75 -2.01 5.96
N VAL A 571 17.12 -0.75 5.67
CA VAL A 571 17.67 0.18 6.67
C VAL A 571 16.71 1.30 7.04
N GLY A 572 15.61 1.49 6.30
CA GLY A 572 14.55 2.41 6.66
C GLY A 572 13.80 2.99 5.47
N GLN A 573 12.98 3.99 5.78
CA GLN A 573 12.25 4.80 4.80
C GLN A 573 12.83 6.21 4.74
N GLY A 574 12.91 6.75 3.53
CA GLY A 574 13.22 8.13 3.26
C GLY A 574 12.11 8.80 2.46
N TYR A 575 12.29 10.08 2.14
CA TYR A 575 11.41 10.83 1.27
C TYR A 575 12.22 11.46 0.15
N ILE A 576 11.84 11.17 -1.09
CA ILE A 576 12.38 11.86 -2.26
C ILE A 576 11.61 13.18 -2.39
N ASP A 577 12.29 14.31 -2.18
CA ASP A 577 11.76 15.65 -2.45
C ASP A 577 12.44 16.22 -3.71
N VAL A 578 11.65 16.33 -4.79
CA VAL A 578 12.13 16.84 -6.09
C VAL A 578 11.99 18.35 -6.24
N ARG A 579 11.52 19.07 -5.19
CA ARG A 579 11.39 20.54 -5.21
C ARG A 579 12.67 21.25 -4.77
N ASN A 580 13.73 20.50 -4.50
CA ASN A 580 15.01 21.06 -4.07
C ASN A 580 15.79 21.57 -5.28
N VAL A 581 16.43 22.72 -5.14
CA VAL A 581 17.28 23.35 -6.17
C VAL A 581 18.72 22.81 -6.18
N LYS A 582 18.96 21.67 -5.52
CA LYS A 582 20.30 21.09 -5.36
C LYS A 582 20.46 19.90 -6.29
N ASP A 583 21.59 19.86 -7.00
CA ASP A 583 21.96 18.79 -7.95
C ASP A 583 22.36 17.46 -7.28
N THR A 584 22.16 17.34 -5.97
CA THR A 584 22.61 16.18 -5.18
C THR A 584 21.59 15.84 -4.12
N MET A 585 21.07 14.62 -4.21
CA MET A 585 20.14 14.04 -3.24
C MET A 585 20.92 13.30 -2.16
N ASN A 586 20.79 13.72 -0.90
CA ASN A 586 21.43 13.02 0.22
C ASN A 586 20.46 11.99 0.81
N LEU A 587 20.86 10.72 0.79
CA LEU A 587 20.09 9.60 1.34
C LEU A 587 20.81 9.00 2.54
N SER A 588 20.20 8.99 3.72
CA SER A 588 20.78 8.31 4.88
C SER A 588 20.61 6.79 4.75
N LEU A 589 21.71 6.06 4.91
CA LEU A 589 21.76 4.59 4.85
C LEU A 589 21.78 3.94 6.23
N GLY A 590 21.67 4.74 7.29
CA GLY A 590 21.65 4.28 8.68
C GLY A 590 22.85 4.74 9.51
N ARG A 591 22.82 4.34 10.78
CA ARG A 591 23.81 4.70 11.80
C ARG A 591 25.02 3.78 11.72
N ASP A 592 26.22 4.34 11.90
CA ASP A 592 27.45 3.55 12.00
C ASP A 592 28.12 3.74 13.37
N LYS A 593 28.01 2.70 14.20
CA LYS A 593 28.59 2.70 15.55
C LYS A 593 30.11 2.62 15.56
N LYS A 594 30.76 2.38 14.41
CA LYS A 594 32.22 2.44 14.28
C LYS A 594 32.75 3.87 14.23
N ILE A 595 31.89 4.87 14.19
CA ILE A 595 32.27 6.27 14.31
C ILE A 595 31.66 6.82 15.59
N VAL A 596 32.52 7.11 16.56
CA VAL A 596 32.09 7.53 17.88
C VAL A 596 32.19 9.05 17.95
N VAL A 597 31.05 9.72 18.13
CA VAL A 597 30.99 11.18 18.27
C VAL A 597 30.59 11.55 19.70
N THR A 598 31.35 12.47 20.32
CA THR A 598 30.96 13.09 21.60
C THR A 598 30.86 14.60 21.43
N ARG A 599 30.00 15.22 22.24
CA ARG A 599 29.85 16.67 22.36
C ARG A 599 29.77 17.00 23.84
N ASP A 600 30.87 17.51 24.37
CA ASP A 600 31.08 17.71 25.79
C ASP A 600 31.21 19.21 26.09
N ARG A 601 30.47 19.71 27.07
CA ARG A 601 30.64 21.09 27.56
C ARG A 601 31.90 21.16 28.42
N ASP A 602 32.81 22.07 28.10
CA ASP A 602 33.98 22.31 28.91
C ASP A 602 33.63 23.25 30.08
N PHE A 603 33.37 22.65 31.25
CA PHE A 603 33.04 23.40 32.46
C PHE A 603 34.24 24.14 33.06
N THR A 604 35.48 23.79 32.68
CA THR A 604 36.67 24.48 33.20
C THR A 604 36.83 25.88 32.61
N MET A 605 36.30 26.09 31.40
CA MET A 605 36.27 27.39 30.71
C MET A 605 34.97 28.18 30.98
N ARG A 606 34.14 27.72 31.92
CA ARG A 606 32.90 28.42 32.29
C ARG A 606 33.23 29.71 33.04
N SER A 607 32.77 30.84 32.50
CA SER A 607 32.79 32.14 33.18
C SER A 607 31.38 32.66 33.33
N VAL A 608 30.92 32.89 34.56
CA VAL A 608 29.65 33.57 34.86
C VAL A 608 29.97 34.88 35.56
N LYS A 609 29.62 36.00 34.93
CA LYS A 609 29.84 37.35 35.47
C LYS A 609 28.52 38.11 35.57
N THR A 610 28.34 38.76 36.71
CA THR A 610 27.22 39.63 36.98
C THR A 610 27.61 41.05 36.58
N ILE A 611 26.94 41.63 35.57
CA ILE A 611 27.28 42.95 35.02
C ILE A 611 26.02 43.83 35.05
N GLY A 612 25.93 44.75 36.02
CA GLY A 612 24.76 45.63 36.18
C GLY A 612 23.48 44.83 36.44
N SER A 613 22.46 44.99 35.58
CA SER A 613 21.20 44.20 35.61
C SER A 613 21.27 42.87 34.84
N ASN A 614 22.41 42.58 34.21
CA ASN A 614 22.57 41.45 33.29
C ASN A 614 23.56 40.41 33.87
N MET A 615 23.45 39.18 33.37
CA MET A 615 24.43 38.11 33.50
C MET A 615 25.15 37.94 32.17
N LYS A 616 26.42 37.59 32.21
CA LYS A 616 27.23 37.18 31.06
C LYS A 616 27.79 35.79 31.37
N GLU A 617 27.41 34.78 30.59
CA GLU A 617 27.85 33.38 30.77
C GLU A 617 28.53 32.84 29.51
N SER A 618 29.71 32.26 29.67
CA SER A 618 30.49 31.65 28.60
C SER A 618 30.21 30.15 28.46
N PHE A 619 30.12 29.70 27.21
CA PHE A 619 29.87 28.33 26.80
C PHE A 619 30.99 27.89 25.87
N VAL A 620 31.65 26.79 26.20
CA VAL A 620 32.68 26.18 25.36
C VAL A 620 32.35 24.70 25.23
N TYR A 621 32.37 24.20 24.01
CA TYR A 621 32.07 22.82 23.67
C TYR A 621 33.22 22.19 22.90
N LYS A 622 33.48 20.92 23.22
CA LYS A 622 34.46 20.08 22.56
C LYS A 622 33.74 18.91 21.91
N ILE A 623 33.89 18.78 20.61
CA ILE A 623 33.39 17.65 19.83
C ILE A 623 34.56 16.75 19.49
N ASN A 624 34.44 15.46 19.82
CA ASN A 624 35.41 14.44 19.41
C ASN A 624 34.75 13.50 18.42
N VAL A 625 35.40 13.27 17.29
CA VAL A 625 35.00 12.29 16.26
C VAL A 625 36.10 11.24 16.18
N ARG A 626 35.82 10.02 16.64
CA ARG A 626 36.75 8.89 16.57
C ARG A 626 36.33 7.92 15.48
N ASN A 627 37.20 7.73 14.50
CA ASN A 627 37.06 6.66 13.51
C ASN A 627 37.63 5.36 14.11
N THR A 628 36.84 4.29 14.17
CA THR A 628 37.30 2.95 14.59
C THR A 628 37.35 1.94 13.44
N ARG A 629 37.10 2.40 12.20
CA ARG A 629 37.27 1.63 10.97
C ARG A 629 38.75 1.58 10.58
N SER A 630 39.06 0.63 9.70
CA SER A 630 40.39 0.42 9.11
C SER A 630 40.67 1.31 7.90
N GLU A 631 39.72 2.16 7.52
CA GLU A 631 39.75 3.03 6.33
C GLU A 631 39.46 4.48 6.72
N ASP A 632 40.01 5.42 5.95
CA ASP A 632 39.74 6.85 6.06
C ASP A 632 38.23 7.12 5.92
N ILE A 633 37.72 8.09 6.68
CA ILE A 633 36.32 8.52 6.53
C ILE A 633 36.25 10.01 6.23
N GLU A 634 35.44 10.37 5.25
CA GLU A 634 34.96 11.74 5.08
C GLU A 634 33.70 11.93 5.92
N LEU A 635 33.69 12.94 6.78
CA LEU A 635 32.58 13.24 7.68
C LEU A 635 32.26 14.73 7.65
N VAL A 636 30.98 15.03 7.42
CA VAL A 636 30.40 16.36 7.61
C VAL A 636 29.82 16.44 9.02
N LEU A 637 30.35 17.36 9.81
CA LEU A 637 29.93 17.61 11.19
C LEU A 637 29.22 18.96 11.26
N THR A 638 28.07 19.01 11.92
CA THR A 638 27.33 20.27 12.13
C THR A 638 26.98 20.49 13.60
N ASP A 639 27.08 21.74 14.04
CA ASP A 639 26.57 22.21 15.34
C ASP A 639 26.01 23.63 15.17
N GLN A 640 25.69 24.31 16.27
CA GLN A 640 25.15 25.66 16.21
C GLN A 640 25.59 26.53 17.38
N ILE A 641 25.69 27.82 17.09
CA ILE A 641 25.74 28.92 18.05
C ILE A 641 24.34 29.56 18.10
N PRO A 642 23.78 29.85 19.29
CA PRO A 642 22.47 30.48 19.40
C PRO A 642 22.41 31.83 18.68
N VAL A 643 21.29 32.11 18.00
CA VAL A 643 20.98 33.43 17.44
C VAL A 643 19.87 34.07 18.27
N SER A 644 20.06 35.33 18.64
CA SER A 644 19.09 36.05 19.47
C SER A 644 18.04 36.77 18.63
N TYR A 645 16.76 36.49 18.90
CA TYR A 645 15.64 37.28 18.39
C TYR A 645 15.40 38.56 19.20
N TYR A 646 15.87 38.62 20.44
CA TYR A 646 15.57 39.70 21.37
C TYR A 646 16.78 40.62 21.53
N LYS A 647 16.60 41.93 21.32
CA LYS A 647 17.65 42.93 21.55
C LYS A 647 18.22 42.91 22.98
N SER A 648 17.48 42.36 23.95
CA SER A 648 17.90 42.21 25.35
C SER A 648 18.86 41.03 25.60
N ILE A 649 19.04 40.13 24.62
CA ILE A 649 19.97 39.00 24.69
C ILE A 649 21.01 39.20 23.60
N ASN A 650 22.28 39.22 23.98
CA ASN A 650 23.39 39.38 23.03
C ASN A 650 24.29 38.14 23.09
N VAL A 651 24.71 37.67 21.92
CA VAL A 651 25.65 36.56 21.75
C VAL A 651 26.94 37.15 21.20
N ASP A 652 27.99 37.09 22.00
CA ASP A 652 29.30 37.72 21.77
C ASP A 652 30.42 36.67 21.90
N ASP A 653 31.67 37.08 21.68
CA ASP A 653 32.88 36.27 21.94
C ASP A 653 32.82 34.88 21.28
N VAL A 654 32.36 34.86 20.01
CA VAL A 654 32.18 33.64 19.22
C VAL A 654 33.52 33.13 18.70
N GLU A 655 33.86 31.90 19.05
CA GLU A 655 35.05 31.17 18.62
C GLU A 655 34.64 29.83 18.00
N TYR A 656 35.21 29.47 16.85
CA TYR A 656 34.89 28.22 16.15
C TYR A 656 36.12 27.74 15.39
N GLN A 657 36.71 26.63 15.83
CA GLN A 657 37.93 26.11 15.24
C GLN A 657 37.66 25.52 13.85
N GLU A 658 38.14 26.16 12.79
CA GLU A 658 38.08 25.65 11.40
C GLU A 658 36.67 25.36 10.87
N ALA A 659 35.64 25.92 11.51
CA ALA A 659 34.25 25.78 11.04
C ALA A 659 33.93 26.86 10.02
N GLU A 660 33.09 26.54 9.04
CA GLU A 660 32.31 27.55 8.35
C GLU A 660 31.16 27.99 9.26
N TYR A 661 31.00 29.30 9.47
CA TYR A 661 29.99 29.85 10.38
C TYR A 661 28.99 30.75 9.65
N ASN A 662 27.72 30.35 9.67
CA ASN A 662 26.60 31.17 9.20
C ASN A 662 26.05 32.02 10.35
N LYS A 663 26.28 33.34 10.29
CA LYS A 663 25.88 34.28 11.35
C LYS A 663 24.37 34.46 11.47
N ASP A 664 23.62 34.26 10.40
CA ASP A 664 22.17 34.49 10.37
C ASP A 664 21.41 33.29 10.96
N SER A 665 21.85 32.07 10.66
CA SER A 665 21.25 30.84 11.19
C SER A 665 21.90 30.35 12.49
N GLY A 666 23.16 30.75 12.74
CA GLY A 666 23.98 30.24 13.84
C GLY A 666 24.73 28.95 13.52
N GLU A 667 24.59 28.41 12.31
CA GLU A 667 25.13 27.09 11.93
C GLU A 667 26.65 27.06 11.86
N LEU A 668 27.26 26.01 12.41
CA LEU A 668 28.66 25.65 12.26
C LEU A 668 28.78 24.38 11.43
N LEU A 669 29.62 24.41 10.39
CA LEU A 669 29.87 23.29 9.48
C LEU A 669 31.36 22.96 9.42
N TRP A 670 31.71 21.68 9.58
CA TRP A 670 33.05 21.15 9.35
C TRP A 670 33.02 20.00 8.35
N THR A 671 34.01 19.95 7.47
CA THR A 671 34.31 18.77 6.63
C THR A 671 35.61 18.16 7.12
N LEU A 672 35.54 16.93 7.63
CA LEU A 672 36.64 16.23 8.28
C LEU A 672 37.04 15.02 7.45
N ASN A 673 38.33 14.86 7.19
CA ASN A 673 38.88 13.54 6.88
C ASN A 673 39.48 12.96 8.17
N VAL A 674 38.95 11.83 8.63
CA VAL A 674 39.40 11.17 9.87
C VAL A 674 40.06 9.83 9.52
N GLU A 675 41.38 9.79 9.66
CA GLU A 675 42.19 8.59 9.43
C GLU A 675 41.77 7.39 10.30
N PRO A 676 42.10 6.15 9.89
CA PRO A 676 41.79 4.92 10.61
C PRO A 676 42.27 4.97 12.06
N TYR A 677 41.40 4.59 12.98
CA TYR A 677 41.70 4.51 14.42
C TYR A 677 42.12 5.85 15.07
N LYS A 678 41.96 6.99 14.38
CA LYS A 678 42.28 8.33 14.89
C LYS A 678 41.04 9.05 15.42
N THR A 679 41.32 10.10 16.21
CA THR A 679 40.32 11.03 16.72
C THR A 679 40.61 12.42 16.18
N SER A 680 39.59 13.06 15.59
CA SER A 680 39.60 14.48 15.25
C SER A 680 38.78 15.25 16.28
N THR A 681 39.35 16.34 16.81
CA THR A 681 38.69 17.18 17.82
C THR A 681 38.37 18.54 17.22
N ARG A 682 37.17 19.06 17.48
CA ARG A 682 36.76 20.44 17.16
C ARG A 682 36.24 21.14 18.40
N THR A 683 36.62 22.39 18.58
CA THR A 683 36.17 23.21 19.71
C THR A 683 35.52 24.48 19.20
N PHE A 684 34.42 24.85 19.84
CA PHE A 684 33.76 26.14 19.61
C PHE A 684 33.22 26.69 20.93
N GLY A 685 33.05 28.00 20.99
CA GLY A 685 32.55 28.69 22.15
C GLY A 685 31.87 30.01 21.82
N PHE A 686 31.06 30.49 22.75
CA PHE A 686 30.37 31.76 22.65
C PHE A 686 30.01 32.25 24.05
N THR A 687 29.69 33.52 24.18
CA THR A 687 29.23 34.11 25.43
C THR A 687 27.86 34.76 25.28
N VAL A 688 26.94 34.44 26.20
CA VAL A 688 25.58 34.98 26.18
C VAL A 688 25.43 36.01 27.29
N LYS A 689 25.00 37.23 26.93
CA LYS A 689 24.64 38.30 27.87
C LYS A 689 23.12 38.48 27.90
N TYR A 690 22.50 38.32 29.07
CA TYR A 690 21.05 38.30 29.25
C TYR A 690 20.62 38.92 30.60
N PRO A 691 19.34 39.33 30.80
CA PRO A 691 18.87 39.90 32.06
C PRO A 691 18.86 38.87 33.22
N LYS A 692 19.28 39.28 34.43
CA LYS A 692 19.45 38.37 35.60
C LYS A 692 18.23 37.56 36.03
N ARG A 693 17.02 38.01 35.69
CA ARG A 693 15.76 37.38 36.12
C ARG A 693 15.05 36.64 34.98
N SER A 694 15.72 36.51 33.84
CA SER A 694 15.19 35.81 32.67
C SER A 694 15.65 34.35 32.69
N ASN A 695 14.73 33.43 32.40
CA ASN A 695 15.09 32.07 32.03
C ASN A 695 15.40 32.05 30.54
N ILE A 696 16.58 31.58 30.17
CA ILE A 696 16.99 31.39 28.78
C ILE A 696 17.09 29.89 28.49
N ASN A 697 16.64 29.48 27.31
CA ASN A 697 16.77 28.11 26.83
C ASN A 697 18.03 28.05 25.94
N LEU A 698 19.04 27.26 26.33
CA LEU A 698 20.36 27.20 25.69
C LEU A 698 20.82 25.78 25.39
#